data_AF-A0A5C5APJ3-F1
#
_entry.id   AF-A0A5C5APJ3-F1
#
_cell.length_a   1.000
_cell.length_b   1.000
_cell.length_c   1.000
_cell.angle_alpha   90.00
_cell.angle_beta   90.00
_cell.angle_gamma   90.00
#
_symmetry.space_group_name_H-M   'P 1'
#
loop_
_entity.id
_entity.type
_entity.pdbx_description
1 polymer ?
#
loop_
_entity_poly.entity_id
_entity_poly.type
_entity_poly.pdbx_seq_one_letter_code
_entity_poly.pdbx_strand_id
1 'polypeptide(L)'
;MLKQIFRDSFFNLREKKQDTNKIIYVFKGFPHDWLQEVSDFKLLPIPLHTSLLSLNVKKQQNIIDFFTQSSVKNHCWLTYEEFQTISPANIEIVGTPIIINNNFYDAYYPLSYSIPQEHLDIFHNFQVDSKNNNEANYLFNFYSSIEVSPKKNIYVSYVTREDFEEVNLFSKINELQLEEISEKVDYVELGGEIPFDFLDMISARIQSAEINSPVYISFGEKSTKNYIEILNLDKLNLLYSYIPNLKVYKVLKQVQKNEIPSEMEATYLDILKRYWGYDSYRSLKVYKNVDSLTNKKETIEVSQMQIIHDIISQSKAAKRTGTIPNFRDIFVTAPTGAGKSIMFQVPAIYLAEKYEYLTIVISPLIGLMKDQVYNLQEKNITFSATINSEISPVEKANIADRISNKEVSILYISPETLLSRADISALIGDREIGLFIIDEAHIVTTWGKAFRADYWYLGDYLQKIRRGKTYQKNTPADLETKHQFPIATFTATAIYGGIEDMYAETRDSLILNHPINYFGYVKRDNIEVQINPINSNRIENAKDKEYLTAKHKFLLEQIKYELADNRKVLIYFPLIKSILNFKEYLERHASDNLLEHLTIYHGRLQKEQKNENFLRFKDGNAKIMLATKAFGMGIDIPDIDTVLHFAPTGNVCDYVQEIGRAARDLEMGLASFTFLKEDFKHVNRLHGISTIKKYQLIQVMQKVLDLYKQRSKQNKSRHLLVSSEEFHYIFQSKRDDTINSDLIDNQLKTALLIIEKGFINSPLKYSPITARPRSMFAIEYFKVSREDEGDLLKNYKEYVQKYREVDAETHCIYKINLDHLWRDKFSHLSFPNFKRILHAKDRQLKDKLLEKLDPIFIISSQLQAPSQDFFMYKLEENLNKLNEVFSQYIMKRKVFEAEELQKLIKAHFSISSYKAEAFVSQLLESIINYEAIMNKTNTQRTNILNKNEYRLSTTYRIHPSFNTFIKFITQETSKLLYYAHKQNEQGTSIEYLLRKQDTFGSAKLFLVLGLLEMFELLVYEVKGGDHPQIYIRVGSEYQIEKVLQNPEGYNNSILKNVHDRHYTSVEMLRYLFESGFTSDDFWNHIENYFLGDLPEEVVEKINNKKHTLTNF
;
A
#
# COMPACT_ATOMS: atom_id res chain seq x y z
N MET A 1 35.44 -6.29 -26.66
CA MET A 1 36.05 -6.38 -25.31
C MET A 1 35.22 -7.24 -24.36
N LEU A 2 34.04 -6.80 -23.89
CA LEU A 2 33.23 -7.59 -22.93
C LEU A 2 32.87 -9.01 -23.41
N LYS A 3 32.62 -9.22 -24.71
CA LYS A 3 32.46 -10.56 -25.32
C LYS A 3 33.67 -11.49 -25.12
N GLN A 4 34.88 -10.92 -25.25
CA GLN A 4 36.12 -11.67 -25.06
C GLN A 4 36.30 -12.03 -23.59
N ILE A 5 36.03 -11.09 -22.68
CA ILE A 5 36.05 -11.34 -21.23
C ILE A 5 35.04 -12.41 -20.85
N PHE A 6 33.80 -12.33 -21.36
CA PHE A 6 32.79 -13.39 -21.20
C PHE A 6 33.32 -14.76 -21.60
N ARG A 7 33.92 -14.83 -22.81
CA ARG A 7 34.51 -16.06 -23.35
C ARG A 7 35.59 -16.60 -22.42
N ASP A 8 36.57 -15.77 -22.04
CA ASP A 8 37.70 -16.17 -21.19
C ASP A 8 37.25 -16.59 -19.78
N SER A 9 36.32 -15.84 -19.17
CA SER A 9 35.72 -16.17 -17.87
C SER A 9 34.99 -17.51 -17.91
N PHE A 10 34.22 -17.79 -18.98
CA PHE A 10 33.51 -19.06 -19.13
C PHE A 10 34.47 -20.23 -19.31
N PHE A 11 35.51 -20.10 -20.14
CA PHE A 11 36.52 -21.15 -20.30
C PHE A 11 37.25 -21.46 -19.00
N ASN A 12 37.63 -20.44 -18.23
CA ASN A 12 38.24 -20.62 -16.92
C ASN A 12 37.32 -21.35 -15.92
N LEU A 13 36.01 -21.00 -15.92
CA LEU A 13 35.02 -21.66 -15.05
C LEU A 13 34.82 -23.12 -15.46
N ARG A 14 34.78 -23.39 -16.76
CA ARG A 14 34.67 -24.74 -17.33
C ARG A 14 35.88 -25.61 -16.95
N GLU A 15 37.10 -25.09 -17.07
CA GLU A 15 38.32 -25.83 -16.70
C GLU A 15 38.38 -26.17 -15.21
N LYS A 16 37.88 -25.29 -14.33
CA LYS A 16 37.82 -25.54 -12.89
C LYS A 16 36.82 -26.63 -12.48
N LYS A 17 35.80 -26.90 -13.29
CA LYS A 17 34.76 -27.91 -13.02
C LYS A 17 34.96 -29.20 -13.83
N GLN A 18 36.20 -29.70 -13.90
CA GLN A 18 36.48 -31.04 -14.44
C GLN A 18 35.85 -32.11 -13.55
N ASP A 19 34.62 -32.50 -13.89
CA ASP A 19 33.88 -33.58 -13.24
C ASP A 19 33.73 -34.78 -14.20
N THR A 20 33.59 -35.98 -13.65
CA THR A 20 33.44 -37.22 -14.46
C THR A 20 32.03 -37.38 -15.05
N ASN A 21 31.07 -36.60 -14.55
CA ASN A 21 29.68 -36.57 -15.02
C ASN A 21 29.45 -35.53 -16.13
N LYS A 22 28.46 -35.79 -16.98
CA LYS A 22 28.05 -34.89 -18.06
C LYS A 22 27.48 -33.59 -17.48
N ILE A 23 28.02 -32.43 -17.89
CA ILE A 23 27.61 -31.10 -17.41
C ILE A 23 26.81 -30.37 -18.50
N ILE A 24 25.69 -29.77 -18.10
CA ILE A 24 24.85 -28.93 -18.97
C ILE A 24 24.91 -27.48 -18.47
N TYR A 25 25.57 -26.60 -19.23
CA TYR A 25 25.66 -25.18 -18.88
C TYR A 25 24.40 -24.43 -19.35
N VAL A 26 23.70 -23.79 -18.42
CA VAL A 26 22.47 -23.04 -18.72
C VAL A 26 22.74 -21.55 -18.57
N PHE A 27 22.76 -20.81 -19.68
CA PHE A 27 23.05 -19.38 -19.66
C PHE A 27 21.81 -18.56 -19.36
N LYS A 28 21.83 -17.81 -18.24
CA LYS A 28 20.73 -16.97 -17.77
C LYS A 28 21.03 -15.49 -18.03
N GLY A 29 20.20 -14.85 -18.86
CA GLY A 29 20.26 -13.41 -19.13
C GLY A 29 21.48 -12.95 -19.93
N PHE A 30 22.08 -13.83 -20.71
CA PHE A 30 23.17 -13.50 -21.62
C PHE A 30 22.63 -13.10 -23.00
N PRO A 31 23.13 -12.00 -23.60
CA PRO A 31 22.79 -11.63 -24.96
C PRO A 31 23.09 -12.74 -25.98
N HIS A 32 22.19 -12.95 -26.95
CA HIS A 32 22.37 -13.99 -27.97
C HIS A 32 23.66 -13.85 -28.79
N ASP A 33 24.14 -12.63 -28.99
CA ASP A 33 25.37 -12.33 -29.71
C ASP A 33 26.64 -12.62 -28.90
N TRP A 34 26.53 -12.84 -27.59
CA TRP A 34 27.62 -13.36 -26.74
C TRP A 34 27.63 -14.88 -26.79
N LEU A 35 26.45 -15.52 -26.75
CA LEU A 35 26.33 -16.98 -26.80
C LEU A 35 26.83 -17.60 -28.10
N GLN A 36 26.90 -16.82 -29.19
CA GLN A 36 27.55 -17.24 -30.44
C GLN A 36 29.06 -17.51 -30.29
N GLU A 37 29.72 -16.94 -29.28
CA GLU A 37 31.15 -17.15 -28.99
C GLU A 37 31.44 -18.45 -28.23
N VAL A 38 30.39 -19.13 -27.73
CA VAL A 38 30.53 -20.37 -26.97
C VAL A 38 30.79 -21.53 -27.92
N SER A 39 32.03 -22.04 -27.93
CA SER A 39 32.44 -23.14 -28.81
C SER A 39 31.89 -24.52 -28.41
N ASP A 40 31.30 -24.63 -27.22
CA ASP A 40 30.66 -25.85 -26.73
C ASP A 40 29.40 -26.20 -27.54
N PHE A 41 28.99 -27.47 -27.47
CA PHE A 41 27.86 -27.96 -28.25
C PHE A 41 26.54 -27.42 -27.69
N LYS A 42 25.80 -26.66 -28.50
CA LYS A 42 24.43 -26.24 -28.18
C LYS A 42 23.51 -27.46 -28.24
N LEU A 43 22.84 -27.79 -27.14
CA LEU A 43 22.13 -29.07 -26.99
C LEU A 43 20.80 -29.14 -27.75
N LEU A 44 20.12 -27.99 -27.92
CA LEU A 44 18.94 -27.89 -28.78
C LEU A 44 19.32 -27.21 -30.09
N PRO A 45 19.02 -27.80 -31.27
CA PRO A 45 19.37 -27.27 -32.58
C PRO A 45 18.42 -26.13 -33.00
N ILE A 46 18.03 -25.27 -32.06
CA ILE A 46 17.10 -24.16 -32.26
C ILE A 46 17.92 -22.89 -32.52
N PRO A 47 17.67 -22.15 -33.61
CA PRO A 47 18.35 -20.89 -33.84
C PRO A 47 18.02 -19.87 -32.73
N LEU A 48 19.04 -19.12 -32.25
CA LEU A 48 18.85 -18.14 -31.17
C LEU A 48 17.83 -17.02 -31.51
N HIS A 49 17.59 -16.75 -32.79
CA HIS A 49 16.61 -15.74 -33.23
C HIS A 49 15.17 -16.28 -33.34
N THR A 50 14.91 -17.51 -32.88
CA THR A 50 13.55 -18.09 -32.86
C THR A 50 12.65 -17.30 -31.92
N SER A 51 11.39 -17.05 -32.30
CA SER A 51 10.44 -16.38 -31.40
C SER A 51 10.09 -17.24 -30.18
N LEU A 52 9.80 -16.61 -29.05
CA LEU A 52 9.45 -17.33 -27.82
C LEU A 52 8.16 -18.16 -27.96
N LEU A 53 7.20 -17.70 -28.75
CA LEU A 53 5.98 -18.44 -29.06
C LEU A 53 6.31 -19.76 -29.78
N SER A 54 7.20 -19.71 -30.77
CA SER A 54 7.63 -20.90 -31.50
C SER A 54 8.36 -21.90 -30.59
N LEU A 55 9.18 -21.40 -29.66
CA LEU A 55 9.84 -22.23 -28.66
C LEU A 55 8.81 -22.95 -27.75
N ASN A 56 7.74 -22.27 -27.35
CA ASN A 56 6.68 -22.86 -26.52
C ASN A 56 5.84 -23.89 -27.28
N VAL A 57 5.46 -23.62 -28.53
CA VAL A 57 4.65 -24.54 -29.34
C VAL A 57 5.40 -25.85 -29.62
N LYS A 58 6.72 -25.79 -29.76
CA LYS A 58 7.57 -26.97 -30.04
C LYS A 58 8.00 -27.75 -28.79
N LYS A 59 7.45 -27.51 -27.60
CA LYS A 59 7.87 -28.18 -26.34
C LYS A 59 8.04 -29.70 -26.42
N GLN A 60 7.10 -30.41 -27.04
CA GLN A 60 7.21 -31.87 -27.20
C GLN A 60 8.39 -32.26 -28.10
N GLN A 61 8.57 -31.54 -29.21
CA GLN A 61 9.71 -31.75 -30.10
C GLN A 61 11.02 -31.42 -29.40
N ASN A 62 11.09 -30.33 -28.62
CA ASN A 62 12.28 -29.95 -27.87
C ASN A 62 12.71 -31.06 -26.89
N ILE A 63 11.76 -31.73 -26.24
CA ILE A 63 12.07 -32.86 -25.33
C ILE A 63 12.67 -34.03 -26.12
N ILE A 64 12.13 -34.34 -27.31
CA ILE A 64 12.67 -35.39 -28.18
C ILE A 64 14.08 -35.01 -28.66
N ASP A 65 14.27 -33.78 -29.13
CA ASP A 65 15.56 -33.28 -29.58
C ASP A 65 16.60 -33.29 -28.45
N PHE A 66 16.18 -32.95 -27.22
CA PHE A 66 17.04 -33.01 -26.04
C PHE A 66 17.58 -34.43 -25.78
N PHE A 67 16.72 -35.45 -25.77
CA PHE A 67 17.15 -36.83 -25.55
C PHE A 67 17.92 -37.45 -26.73
N THR A 68 17.65 -37.01 -27.97
CA THR A 68 18.39 -37.50 -29.14
C THR A 68 19.79 -36.91 -29.21
N GLN A 69 19.97 -35.65 -28.80
CA GLN A 69 21.28 -34.97 -28.83
C GLN A 69 22.09 -35.10 -27.53
N SER A 70 21.48 -35.60 -26.46
CA SER A 70 22.13 -35.81 -25.17
C SER A 70 23.20 -36.90 -25.15
N SER A 71 23.41 -37.67 -26.21
CA SER A 71 24.47 -38.70 -26.28
C SER A 71 25.78 -38.19 -26.89
N VAL A 72 25.83 -36.95 -27.40
CA VAL A 72 26.86 -36.52 -28.36
C VAL A 72 28.16 -35.99 -27.71
N LYS A 73 28.07 -35.23 -26.61
CA LYS A 73 29.25 -34.63 -25.92
C LYS A 73 29.09 -34.55 -24.40
N ASN A 74 30.22 -34.53 -23.68
CA ASN A 74 30.27 -34.41 -22.20
C ASN A 74 29.98 -32.99 -21.66
N HIS A 75 30.21 -31.97 -22.49
CA HIS A 75 29.85 -30.58 -22.18
C HIS A 75 28.92 -30.06 -23.27
N CYS A 76 27.79 -29.50 -22.85
CA CYS A 76 26.83 -28.86 -23.73
C CYS A 76 26.19 -27.65 -23.04
N TRP A 77 25.47 -26.84 -23.81
CA TRP A 77 24.80 -25.66 -23.26
C TRP A 77 23.40 -25.42 -23.82
N LEU A 78 22.61 -24.67 -23.05
CA LEU A 78 21.26 -24.21 -23.36
C LEU A 78 21.10 -22.74 -22.95
N THR A 79 20.18 -22.03 -23.60
CA THR A 79 19.61 -20.80 -23.02
C THR A 79 18.66 -21.14 -21.87
N TYR A 80 18.42 -20.20 -20.96
CA TYR A 80 17.49 -20.43 -19.85
C TYR A 80 16.04 -20.67 -20.33
N GLU A 81 15.62 -20.00 -21.39
CA GLU A 81 14.30 -20.21 -22.01
C GLU A 81 14.16 -21.62 -22.59
N GLU A 82 15.18 -22.12 -23.30
CA GLU A 82 15.21 -23.50 -23.80
C GLU A 82 15.15 -24.51 -22.64
N PHE A 83 15.94 -24.26 -21.59
CA PHE A 83 15.96 -25.08 -20.38
C PHE A 83 14.58 -25.17 -19.69
N GLN A 84 13.82 -24.07 -19.66
CA GLN A 84 12.47 -24.06 -19.10
C GLN A 84 11.45 -24.91 -19.88
N THR A 85 11.74 -25.25 -21.14
CA THR A 85 10.87 -26.16 -21.92
C THR A 85 10.98 -27.63 -21.50
N ILE A 86 11.97 -27.97 -20.68
CA ILE A 86 12.31 -29.34 -20.28
C ILE A 86 12.01 -29.52 -18.80
N SER A 87 11.44 -30.66 -18.41
CA SER A 87 11.14 -30.95 -17.00
C SER A 87 12.43 -31.23 -16.20
N PRO A 88 12.50 -30.86 -14.91
CA PRO A 88 13.66 -31.13 -14.05
C PRO A 88 14.10 -32.60 -14.07
N ALA A 89 13.13 -33.52 -13.92
CA ALA A 89 13.39 -34.96 -13.96
C ALA A 89 14.05 -35.42 -15.27
N ASN A 90 13.71 -34.82 -16.42
CA ASN A 90 14.33 -35.17 -17.70
C ASN A 90 15.78 -34.67 -17.79
N ILE A 91 16.07 -33.52 -17.18
CA ILE A 91 17.41 -32.91 -17.19
C ILE A 91 18.39 -33.76 -16.36
N GLU A 92 17.98 -34.15 -15.15
CA GLU A 92 18.80 -34.94 -14.23
C GLU A 92 19.15 -36.33 -14.78
N ILE A 93 18.32 -36.90 -15.65
CA ILE A 93 18.62 -38.16 -16.36
C ILE A 93 19.81 -38.00 -17.31
N VAL A 94 20.00 -36.81 -17.90
CA VAL A 94 21.01 -36.57 -18.93
C VAL A 94 22.34 -36.08 -18.35
N GLY A 95 22.29 -35.27 -17.30
CA GLY A 95 23.49 -34.72 -16.69
C GLY A 95 23.19 -33.69 -15.61
N THR A 96 24.23 -33.11 -15.04
CA THR A 96 24.13 -32.11 -13.98
C THR A 96 24.02 -30.72 -14.60
N PRO A 97 22.88 -30.01 -14.47
CA PRO A 97 22.75 -28.65 -14.97
C PRO A 97 23.44 -27.66 -14.02
N ILE A 98 24.16 -26.70 -14.59
CA ILE A 98 24.77 -25.57 -13.88
C ILE A 98 24.27 -24.30 -14.53
N ILE A 99 23.56 -23.48 -13.76
CA ILE A 99 23.06 -22.19 -14.22
C ILE A 99 24.18 -21.16 -14.12
N ILE A 100 24.55 -20.58 -15.25
CA ILE A 100 25.53 -19.51 -15.34
C ILE A 100 24.78 -18.19 -15.37
N ASN A 101 25.08 -17.33 -14.39
CA ASN A 101 24.44 -16.04 -14.23
C ASN A 101 25.24 -14.91 -14.86
N ASN A 102 24.54 -14.11 -15.66
CA ASN A 102 25.02 -12.79 -16.06
C ASN A 102 24.87 -11.82 -14.88
N ASN A 103 25.84 -11.82 -13.98
CA ASN A 103 25.78 -11.08 -12.73
C ASN A 103 26.11 -9.58 -12.85
N PHE A 104 26.19 -9.03 -14.07
CA PHE A 104 26.00 -7.59 -14.33
C PHE A 104 24.55 -7.15 -14.11
N TYR A 105 23.63 -8.10 -14.25
CA TYR A 105 22.23 -7.97 -13.89
C TYR A 105 21.96 -8.76 -12.60
N ASP A 106 20.73 -8.67 -12.07
CA ASP A 106 20.36 -9.37 -10.84
C ASP A 106 19.02 -10.10 -10.99
N ALA A 107 17.93 -9.34 -10.98
CA ALA A 107 16.57 -9.85 -11.11
C ALA A 107 16.03 -9.71 -12.54
N TYR A 108 16.36 -8.58 -13.17
CA TYR A 108 15.83 -8.15 -14.45
C TYR A 108 16.94 -8.21 -15.50
N TYR A 109 16.71 -9.04 -16.51
CA TYR A 109 17.66 -9.29 -17.59
C TYR A 109 17.09 -8.74 -18.90
N PRO A 110 17.91 -8.19 -19.81
CA PRO A 110 17.43 -7.74 -21.11
C PRO A 110 16.85 -8.92 -21.90
N LEU A 111 15.65 -8.73 -22.46
CA LEU A 111 14.97 -9.74 -23.25
C LEU A 111 15.73 -9.98 -24.56
N SER A 112 16.19 -11.22 -24.79
CA SER A 112 16.89 -11.60 -26.03
C SER A 112 15.98 -12.27 -27.07
N TYR A 113 14.83 -12.80 -26.66
CA TYR A 113 13.85 -13.45 -27.54
C TYR A 113 12.81 -12.45 -28.05
N SER A 114 12.38 -12.59 -29.31
CA SER A 114 11.28 -11.79 -29.84
C SER A 114 9.91 -12.28 -29.32
N ILE A 115 9.08 -11.33 -28.92
CA ILE A 115 7.69 -11.55 -28.48
C ILE A 115 6.77 -10.70 -29.38
N PRO A 116 5.65 -11.26 -29.89
CA PRO A 116 4.65 -10.46 -30.61
C PRO A 116 4.15 -9.29 -29.75
N GLN A 117 4.09 -8.08 -30.31
CA GLN A 117 3.72 -6.88 -29.56
C GLN A 117 2.32 -7.00 -28.93
N GLU A 118 1.37 -7.61 -29.66
CA GLU A 118 0.04 -7.90 -29.16
C GLU A 118 0.04 -8.76 -27.88
N HIS A 119 0.97 -9.71 -27.76
CA HIS A 119 1.11 -10.55 -26.56
C HIS A 119 1.74 -9.79 -25.40
N LEU A 120 2.69 -8.89 -25.67
CA LEU A 120 3.23 -7.98 -24.65
C LEU A 120 2.13 -7.04 -24.14
N ASP A 121 1.31 -6.50 -25.03
CA ASP A 121 0.20 -5.62 -24.66
C ASP A 121 -0.86 -6.37 -23.85
N ILE A 122 -1.17 -7.62 -24.19
CA ILE A 122 -2.05 -8.49 -23.39
C ILE A 122 -1.42 -8.79 -22.03
N PHE A 123 -0.11 -9.05 -21.99
CA PHE A 123 0.63 -9.24 -20.74
C PHE A 123 0.54 -7.99 -19.87
N HIS A 124 0.82 -6.79 -20.37
CA HIS A 124 0.74 -5.59 -19.52
C HIS A 124 -0.71 -5.18 -19.17
N ASN A 125 -1.68 -5.49 -20.03
CA ASN A 125 -3.09 -5.14 -19.87
C ASN A 125 -3.96 -6.28 -19.31
N PHE A 126 -3.45 -7.06 -18.33
CA PHE A 126 -4.17 -8.15 -17.62
C PHE A 126 -5.60 -7.83 -17.13
N GLN A 127 -6.03 -6.58 -17.23
CA GLN A 127 -7.28 -6.01 -16.76
C GLN A 127 -8.43 -6.00 -17.80
N VAL A 128 -8.19 -6.34 -19.07
CA VAL A 128 -9.20 -6.36 -20.15
C VAL A 128 -9.76 -7.78 -20.37
N ASP A 129 -11.05 -7.84 -20.69
CA ASP A 129 -11.98 -8.99 -20.65
C ASP A 129 -11.48 -10.39 -21.07
N SER A 130 -12.05 -11.37 -20.37
CA SER A 130 -11.77 -12.81 -20.33
C SER A 130 -11.99 -13.63 -21.61
N LYS A 131 -12.14 -13.00 -22.78
CA LYS A 131 -12.36 -13.73 -24.05
C LYS A 131 -11.11 -13.94 -24.91
N ASN A 132 -10.11 -13.04 -24.87
CA ASN A 132 -8.91 -13.12 -25.72
C ASN A 132 -7.58 -13.39 -24.97
N ASN A 133 -7.60 -13.55 -23.64
CA ASN A 133 -6.37 -13.69 -22.83
C ASN A 133 -5.59 -15.01 -23.02
N ASN A 134 -6.11 -15.99 -23.77
CA ASN A 134 -5.47 -17.30 -23.87
C ASN A 134 -4.18 -17.30 -24.72
N GLU A 135 -4.04 -16.39 -25.68
CA GLU A 135 -2.91 -16.42 -26.64
C GLU A 135 -1.58 -15.98 -26.01
N ALA A 136 -1.59 -15.08 -25.02
CA ALA A 136 -0.38 -14.61 -24.34
C ALA A 136 0.02 -15.44 -23.10
N ASN A 137 -0.81 -16.40 -22.67
CA ASN A 137 -0.60 -17.16 -21.43
C ASN A 137 0.71 -17.97 -21.41
N TYR A 138 1.30 -18.27 -22.56
CA TYR A 138 2.57 -19.00 -22.62
C TYR A 138 3.75 -18.22 -22.05
N LEU A 139 3.71 -16.87 -22.04
CA LEU A 139 4.78 -16.02 -21.52
C LEU A 139 5.09 -16.36 -20.05
N PHE A 140 4.06 -16.70 -19.29
CA PHE A 140 4.18 -17.10 -17.89
C PHE A 140 4.85 -18.46 -17.66
N ASN A 141 5.06 -19.25 -18.70
CA ASN A 141 5.85 -20.47 -18.58
C ASN A 141 7.35 -20.16 -18.51
N PHE A 142 7.76 -18.96 -18.94
CA PHE A 142 9.15 -18.56 -19.01
C PHE A 142 9.49 -17.46 -18.02
N TYR A 143 8.66 -16.41 -17.98
CA TYR A 143 8.92 -15.21 -17.21
C TYR A 143 7.89 -15.01 -16.09
N SER A 144 8.39 -14.65 -14.91
CA SER A 144 7.56 -14.26 -13.77
C SER A 144 7.07 -12.83 -13.91
N SER A 145 7.91 -11.93 -14.44
CA SER A 145 7.57 -10.57 -14.84
C SER A 145 8.26 -10.16 -16.15
N ILE A 146 7.62 -9.25 -16.87
CA ILE A 146 8.14 -8.58 -18.06
C ILE A 146 7.91 -7.10 -17.81
N GLU A 147 8.94 -6.28 -17.96
CA GLU A 147 8.96 -4.87 -17.62
C GLU A 147 9.55 -4.05 -18.75
N VAL A 148 8.99 -2.88 -19.02
CA VAL A 148 9.41 -2.01 -20.12
C VAL A 148 9.93 -0.70 -19.55
N SER A 149 11.20 -0.38 -19.80
CA SER A 149 11.81 0.86 -19.35
C SER A 149 11.21 2.08 -20.05
N PRO A 150 11.35 3.30 -19.51
CA PRO A 150 10.93 4.52 -20.20
C PRO A 150 11.58 4.68 -21.58
N LYS A 151 12.80 4.17 -21.77
CA LYS A 151 13.51 4.11 -23.07
C LYS A 151 13.01 2.99 -24.00
N LYS A 152 11.92 2.30 -23.63
CA LYS A 152 11.30 1.18 -24.35
C LYS A 152 12.17 -0.08 -24.43
N ASN A 153 13.19 -0.23 -23.58
CA ASN A 153 13.92 -1.49 -23.45
C ASN A 153 13.08 -2.48 -22.64
N ILE A 154 13.13 -3.76 -23.00
CA ILE A 154 12.35 -4.81 -22.35
C ILE A 154 13.27 -5.64 -21.45
N TYR A 155 12.87 -5.76 -20.19
CA TYR A 155 13.54 -6.54 -19.16
C TYR A 155 12.62 -7.65 -18.66
N VAL A 156 13.18 -8.81 -18.36
CA VAL A 156 12.44 -9.99 -17.89
C VAL A 156 13.03 -10.55 -16.61
N SER A 157 12.14 -11.01 -15.73
CA SER A 157 12.50 -11.87 -14.61
C SER A 157 12.11 -13.30 -14.93
N TYR A 158 13.03 -14.23 -14.70
CA TYR A 158 12.83 -15.65 -14.95
C TYR A 158 12.03 -16.33 -13.84
N VAL A 159 11.25 -17.35 -14.19
CA VAL A 159 10.75 -18.33 -13.19
C VAL A 159 11.94 -19.17 -12.71
N THR A 160 12.40 -18.92 -11.49
CA THR A 160 13.57 -19.58 -10.91
C THR A 160 13.29 -21.05 -10.57
N ARG A 161 14.31 -21.90 -10.77
CA ARG A 161 14.34 -23.30 -10.32
C ARG A 161 15.43 -23.43 -9.26
N GLU A 162 15.02 -23.54 -8.00
CA GLU A 162 15.94 -23.60 -6.84
C GLU A 162 16.66 -24.95 -6.72
N ASP A 163 16.25 -25.95 -7.51
CA ASP A 163 16.78 -27.32 -7.46
C ASP A 163 18.19 -27.45 -8.06
N PHE A 164 18.72 -26.40 -8.70
CA PHE A 164 19.95 -26.46 -9.49
C PHE A 164 21.00 -25.44 -9.02
N GLU A 165 22.27 -25.83 -9.17
CA GLU A 165 23.40 -24.96 -8.82
C GLU A 165 23.46 -23.73 -9.73
N GLU A 166 23.62 -22.55 -9.12
CA GLU A 166 23.71 -21.27 -9.81
C GLU A 166 25.06 -20.60 -9.51
N VAL A 167 25.80 -20.20 -10.55
CA VAL A 167 27.16 -19.65 -10.45
C VAL A 167 27.26 -18.33 -11.19
N ASN A 168 27.79 -17.31 -10.51
CA ASN A 168 28.09 -16.01 -11.12
C ASN A 168 29.35 -16.09 -11.98
N LEU A 169 29.29 -15.58 -13.21
CA LEU A 169 30.40 -15.69 -14.16
C LEU A 169 31.53 -14.69 -13.87
N PHE A 170 31.19 -13.47 -13.46
CA PHE A 170 32.14 -12.39 -13.28
C PHE A 170 32.42 -12.14 -11.78
N SER A 171 33.66 -11.82 -11.44
CA SER A 171 34.07 -11.44 -10.08
C SER A 171 34.53 -9.99 -10.00
N LYS A 172 34.42 -9.38 -8.82
CA LYS A 172 34.97 -8.05 -8.53
C LYS A 172 36.51 -8.14 -8.45
N ILE A 173 37.20 -7.27 -9.18
CA ILE A 173 38.68 -7.23 -9.25
C ILE A 173 39.21 -5.92 -8.67
N ASN A 174 38.52 -4.81 -8.92
CA ASN A 174 38.91 -3.48 -8.48
C ASN A 174 37.88 -2.89 -7.51
N GLU A 175 38.28 -1.85 -6.77
CA GLU A 175 37.33 -1.01 -6.03
C GLU A 175 37.01 0.26 -6.82
N LEU A 176 35.70 0.51 -6.98
CA LEU A 176 35.17 1.72 -7.58
C LEU A 176 35.68 2.98 -6.88
N GLN A 177 36.32 3.86 -7.65
CA GLN A 177 36.66 5.21 -7.21
C GLN A 177 35.53 6.17 -7.58
N LEU A 178 35.11 6.99 -6.62
CA LEU A 178 34.01 7.95 -6.78
C LEU A 178 34.53 9.36 -6.52
N GLU A 179 34.34 10.25 -7.48
CA GLU A 179 34.58 11.68 -7.33
C GLU A 179 33.22 12.40 -7.17
N GLU A 180 33.09 13.26 -6.16
CA GLU A 180 31.87 14.05 -5.97
C GLU A 180 31.86 15.28 -6.88
N ILE A 181 30.72 15.54 -7.53
CA ILE A 181 30.52 16.72 -8.37
C ILE A 181 29.22 17.43 -8.01
N SER A 182 29.21 18.75 -8.19
CA SER A 182 28.03 19.62 -7.97
C SER A 182 27.50 20.22 -9.29
N GLU A 183 28.03 19.78 -10.43
CA GLU A 183 27.63 20.27 -11.75
C GLU A 183 26.24 19.77 -12.18
N LYS A 184 25.59 20.53 -13.05
CA LYS A 184 24.28 20.19 -13.62
C LYS A 184 24.46 19.16 -14.74
N VAL A 185 24.55 17.90 -14.35
CA VAL A 185 24.69 16.76 -15.25
C VAL A 185 23.52 15.79 -15.03
N ASP A 186 23.05 15.14 -16.09
CA ASP A 186 22.11 14.03 -15.95
C ASP A 186 22.80 12.88 -15.22
N TYR A 187 22.09 12.26 -14.27
CA TYR A 187 22.63 11.20 -13.42
C TYR A 187 21.60 10.11 -13.17
N VAL A 188 22.08 8.92 -12.80
CA VAL A 188 21.26 7.76 -12.46
C VAL A 188 21.17 7.64 -10.94
N GLU A 189 19.96 7.68 -10.38
CA GLU A 189 19.76 7.31 -8.97
C GLU A 189 19.82 5.79 -8.81
N LEU A 190 20.67 5.27 -7.91
CA LEU A 190 20.88 3.83 -7.74
C LEU A 190 19.76 3.11 -6.97
N GLY A 191 18.73 3.83 -6.51
CA GLY A 191 17.56 3.27 -5.83
C GLY A 191 16.45 2.85 -6.80
N GLY A 192 15.25 2.55 -6.27
CA GLY A 192 14.11 2.12 -7.08
C GLY A 192 13.82 0.63 -7.01
N GLU A 193 12.54 0.25 -6.99
CA GLU A 193 12.12 -1.16 -6.99
C GLU A 193 12.59 -1.88 -8.27
N ILE A 194 12.48 -1.21 -9.42
CA ILE A 194 13.09 -1.61 -10.68
C ILE A 194 13.92 -0.41 -11.17
N PRO A 195 15.26 -0.47 -11.07
CA PRO A 195 16.10 0.67 -11.37
C PRO A 195 16.29 0.79 -12.89
N PHE A 196 15.23 1.17 -13.62
CA PHE A 196 15.23 1.19 -15.09
C PHE A 196 16.37 2.03 -15.68
N ASP A 197 16.65 3.20 -15.11
CA ASP A 197 17.75 4.06 -15.59
C ASP A 197 19.11 3.40 -15.41
N PHE A 198 19.29 2.67 -14.30
CA PHE A 198 20.48 1.86 -14.06
C PHE A 198 20.58 0.68 -15.04
N LEU A 199 19.48 -0.06 -15.24
CA LEU A 199 19.43 -1.18 -16.19
C LEU A 199 19.71 -0.71 -17.61
N ASP A 200 19.09 0.39 -18.05
CA ASP A 200 19.30 1.00 -19.36
C ASP A 200 20.76 1.45 -19.52
N MET A 201 21.35 2.08 -18.50
CA MET A 201 22.75 2.51 -18.48
C MET A 201 23.71 1.33 -18.60
N ILE A 202 23.49 0.27 -17.83
CA ILE A 202 24.30 -0.96 -17.88
C ILE A 202 24.14 -1.66 -19.23
N SER A 203 22.91 -1.79 -19.74
CA SER A 203 22.62 -2.42 -21.03
C SER A 203 23.26 -1.67 -22.20
N ALA A 204 23.19 -0.34 -22.23
CA ALA A 204 23.82 0.48 -23.28
C ALA A 204 25.35 0.30 -23.34
N ARG A 205 25.99 0.13 -22.18
CA ARG A 205 27.44 -0.12 -22.08
C ARG A 205 27.81 -1.55 -22.47
N ILE A 206 27.01 -2.53 -22.04
CA ILE A 206 27.19 -3.95 -22.41
C ILE A 206 27.01 -4.15 -23.92
N GLN A 207 26.06 -3.45 -24.54
CA GLN A 207 25.80 -3.48 -25.99
C GLN A 207 26.70 -2.53 -26.80
N SER A 208 27.75 -1.96 -26.18
CA SER A 208 28.86 -1.19 -26.78
C SER A 208 28.58 0.24 -27.29
N ALA A 209 27.39 0.81 -27.09
CA ALA A 209 27.09 2.18 -27.54
C ALA A 209 27.80 3.27 -26.72
N GLU A 210 28.06 3.03 -25.43
CA GLU A 210 28.53 4.06 -24.47
C GLU A 210 29.71 3.58 -23.58
N ILE A 211 30.50 2.60 -24.01
CA ILE A 211 31.40 1.83 -23.12
C ILE A 211 32.40 2.69 -22.31
N ASN A 212 32.86 3.84 -22.84
CA ASN A 212 33.83 4.74 -22.19
C ASN A 212 33.20 6.06 -21.69
N SER A 213 31.88 6.23 -21.81
CA SER A 213 31.22 7.46 -21.37
C SER A 213 31.21 7.55 -19.84
N PRO A 214 31.50 8.73 -19.26
CA PRO A 214 31.45 8.90 -17.81
C PRO A 214 30.07 8.54 -17.26
N VAL A 215 30.05 7.95 -16.07
CA VAL A 215 28.84 7.56 -15.36
C VAL A 215 28.61 8.54 -14.23
N TYR A 216 27.44 9.13 -14.19
CA TYR A 216 27.01 10.03 -13.13
C TYR A 216 25.93 9.33 -12.34
N ILE A 217 26.13 9.14 -11.04
CA ILE A 217 25.20 8.44 -10.15
C ILE A 217 24.87 9.27 -8.92
N SER A 218 23.72 9.04 -8.33
CA SER A 218 23.38 9.53 -6.99
C SER A 218 22.82 8.39 -6.14
N PHE A 219 23.20 8.37 -4.88
CA PHE A 219 22.71 7.42 -3.87
C PHE A 219 22.89 8.04 -2.48
N GLY A 220 22.18 7.51 -1.49
CA GLY A 220 22.29 7.97 -0.10
C GLY A 220 23.65 7.65 0.52
N GLU A 221 23.84 7.92 1.81
CA GLU A 221 25.07 7.50 2.49
C GLU A 221 25.18 5.96 2.57
N LYS A 222 26.40 5.41 2.49
CA LYS A 222 26.63 3.94 2.61
C LYS A 222 26.12 3.34 3.93
N SER A 223 25.94 4.15 4.97
CA SER A 223 25.34 3.75 6.26
C SER A 223 23.83 3.48 6.17
N THR A 224 23.17 4.04 5.15
CA THR A 224 21.76 3.77 4.86
C THR A 224 21.64 2.34 4.37
N LYS A 225 20.87 1.51 5.08
CA LYS A 225 20.70 0.08 4.76
C LYS A 225 19.80 -0.13 3.53
N ASN A 226 19.92 0.72 2.50
CA ASN A 226 19.19 0.53 1.26
C ASN A 226 19.89 -0.57 0.44
N TYR A 227 19.42 -1.81 0.63
CA TYR A 227 19.98 -3.00 0.00
C TYR A 227 20.06 -2.88 -1.54
N ILE A 228 19.11 -2.20 -2.18
CA ILE A 228 19.08 -2.04 -3.64
C ILE A 228 20.21 -1.13 -4.11
N GLU A 229 20.43 0.00 -3.44
CA GLU A 229 21.52 0.92 -3.78
C GLU A 229 22.89 0.24 -3.63
N ILE A 230 23.08 -0.53 -2.55
CA ILE A 230 24.30 -1.32 -2.34
C ILE A 230 24.48 -2.35 -3.46
N LEU A 231 23.41 -3.07 -3.80
CA LEU A 231 23.44 -4.09 -4.85
C LEU A 231 23.80 -3.47 -6.21
N ASN A 232 23.15 -2.36 -6.59
CA ASN A 232 23.44 -1.67 -7.85
C ASN A 232 24.86 -1.07 -7.86
N LEU A 233 25.34 -0.57 -6.72
CA LEU A 233 26.73 -0.13 -6.57
C LEU A 233 27.71 -1.28 -6.77
N ASP A 234 27.42 -2.48 -6.25
CA ASP A 234 28.23 -3.69 -6.47
C ASP A 234 28.23 -4.10 -7.95
N LYS A 235 27.10 -4.01 -8.64
CA LYS A 235 27.02 -4.27 -10.10
C LYS A 235 27.82 -3.25 -10.91
N LEU A 236 27.77 -1.97 -10.53
CA LEU A 236 28.59 -0.93 -11.15
C LEU A 236 30.09 -1.16 -10.90
N ASN A 237 30.45 -1.62 -9.70
CA ASN A 237 31.82 -1.97 -9.34
C ASN A 237 32.33 -3.18 -10.12
N LEU A 238 31.45 -4.14 -10.38
CA LEU A 238 31.72 -5.26 -11.28
C LEU A 238 32.00 -4.74 -12.68
N LEU A 239 31.16 -3.86 -13.22
CA LEU A 239 31.38 -3.25 -14.54
C LEU A 239 32.70 -2.47 -14.61
N TYR A 240 32.99 -1.66 -13.58
CA TYR A 240 34.23 -0.91 -13.42
C TYR A 240 35.47 -1.82 -13.42
N SER A 241 35.38 -3.02 -12.83
CA SER A 241 36.48 -3.99 -12.81
C SER A 241 36.91 -4.46 -14.22
N TYR A 242 36.02 -4.40 -15.21
CA TYR A 242 36.26 -4.88 -16.57
C TYR A 242 36.32 -3.78 -17.63
N ILE A 243 36.08 -2.51 -17.26
CA ILE A 243 36.20 -1.35 -18.15
C ILE A 243 37.29 -0.40 -17.61
N PRO A 244 38.54 -0.51 -18.09
CA PRO A 244 39.71 0.11 -17.46
C PRO A 244 39.73 1.64 -17.45
N ASN A 245 38.89 2.32 -18.25
CA ASN A 245 38.81 3.78 -18.35
C ASN A 245 37.45 4.36 -17.91
N LEU A 246 36.60 3.57 -17.25
CA LEU A 246 35.28 4.04 -16.84
C LEU A 246 35.41 5.05 -15.70
N LYS A 247 35.08 6.32 -15.95
CA LYS A 247 34.97 7.33 -14.89
C LYS A 247 33.58 7.29 -14.26
N VAL A 248 33.53 7.30 -12.94
CA VAL A 248 32.27 7.30 -12.18
C VAL A 248 32.26 8.45 -11.17
N TYR A 249 31.22 9.28 -11.27
CA TYR A 249 31.03 10.49 -10.47
C TYR A 249 29.78 10.35 -9.60
N LYS A 250 29.86 10.80 -8.35
CA LYS A 250 28.71 10.97 -7.46
C LYS A 250 28.18 12.39 -7.59
N VAL A 251 26.94 12.54 -8.05
CA VAL A 251 26.25 13.83 -8.15
C VAL A 251 25.57 14.15 -6.82
N LEU A 252 25.84 15.35 -6.29
CA LEU A 252 25.24 15.85 -5.04
C LEU A 252 23.91 16.56 -5.32
N LYS A 253 22.88 16.29 -4.50
CA LYS A 253 21.58 16.97 -4.59
C LYS A 253 21.64 18.37 -3.96
N GLN A 254 22.28 19.28 -4.68
CA GLN A 254 22.33 20.68 -4.28
C GLN A 254 21.15 21.48 -4.84
N VAL A 255 20.53 22.29 -4.01
CA VAL A 255 19.48 23.23 -4.44
C VAL A 255 20.13 24.34 -5.27
N GLN A 256 19.70 24.46 -6.53
CA GLN A 256 20.17 25.49 -7.45
C GLN A 256 19.14 26.61 -7.55
N LYS A 257 19.57 27.87 -7.38
CA LYS A 257 18.74 29.04 -7.67
C LYS A 257 18.78 29.27 -9.18
N ASN A 258 17.64 29.15 -9.86
CA ASN A 258 17.55 29.46 -11.28
C ASN A 258 17.17 30.94 -11.45
N GLU A 259 17.69 31.58 -12.49
CA GLU A 259 17.19 32.90 -12.87
C GLU A 259 15.79 32.73 -13.47
N ILE A 260 14.82 33.43 -12.88
CA ILE A 260 13.44 33.43 -13.35
C ILE A 260 13.32 34.59 -14.37
N PRO A 261 12.87 34.33 -15.61
CA PRO A 261 12.68 35.40 -16.59
C PRO A 261 11.69 36.44 -16.04
N SER A 262 12.00 37.74 -16.21
CA SER A 262 11.19 38.84 -15.64
C SER A 262 9.72 38.80 -16.08
N GLU A 263 9.43 38.32 -17.29
CA GLU A 263 8.06 38.11 -17.78
C GLU A 263 7.30 37.05 -16.96
N MET A 264 7.98 35.97 -16.57
CA MET A 264 7.40 34.90 -15.77
C MET A 264 7.17 35.37 -14.33
N GLU A 265 8.12 36.10 -13.75
CA GLU A 265 7.98 36.72 -12.43
C GLU A 265 6.76 37.64 -12.37
N ALA A 266 6.61 38.56 -13.34
CA ALA A 266 5.44 39.44 -13.42
C ALA A 266 4.12 38.65 -13.55
N THR A 267 4.12 37.56 -14.32
CA THR A 267 2.94 36.70 -14.49
C THR A 267 2.56 36.00 -13.18
N TYR A 268 3.53 35.48 -12.43
CA TYR A 268 3.27 34.81 -11.16
C TYR A 268 2.73 35.78 -10.11
N LEU A 269 3.35 36.97 -10.00
CA LEU A 269 2.91 38.03 -9.10
C LEU A 269 1.50 38.53 -9.44
N ASP A 270 1.14 38.64 -10.72
CA ASP A 270 -0.22 38.98 -11.15
C ASP A 270 -1.25 37.95 -10.66
N ILE A 271 -0.98 36.64 -10.82
CA ILE A 271 -1.84 35.57 -10.30
C ILE A 271 -1.96 35.65 -8.78
N LEU A 272 -0.84 35.83 -8.06
CA LEU A 272 -0.83 35.93 -6.60
C LEU A 272 -1.67 37.13 -6.12
N LYS A 273 -1.46 38.30 -6.73
CA LYS A 273 -2.15 39.54 -6.38
C LYS A 273 -3.64 39.45 -6.70
N ARG A 274 -4.00 38.91 -7.86
CA ARG A 274 -5.39 38.78 -8.32
C ARG A 274 -6.23 37.91 -7.37
N TYR A 275 -5.70 36.77 -6.94
CA TYR A 275 -6.50 35.78 -6.22
C TYR A 275 -6.25 35.77 -4.71
N TRP A 276 -5.05 36.11 -4.24
CA TRP A 276 -4.71 36.14 -2.82
C TRP A 276 -4.45 37.55 -2.26
N GLY A 277 -4.30 38.57 -3.11
CA GLY A 277 -4.07 39.95 -2.66
C GLY A 277 -2.67 40.22 -2.10
N TYR A 278 -1.72 39.30 -2.27
CA TYR A 278 -0.34 39.48 -1.80
C TYR A 278 0.55 40.11 -2.88
N ASP A 279 1.43 41.02 -2.47
CA ASP A 279 2.38 41.70 -3.36
C ASP A 279 3.71 40.94 -3.52
N SER A 280 3.95 39.90 -2.72
CA SER A 280 5.19 39.13 -2.75
C SER A 280 5.01 37.69 -2.29
N TYR A 281 5.83 36.80 -2.83
CA TYR A 281 5.96 35.41 -2.37
C TYR A 281 6.81 35.30 -1.10
N ARG A 282 6.51 34.31 -0.25
CA ARG A 282 7.34 34.02 0.93
C ARG A 282 8.67 33.37 0.52
N SER A 283 9.70 33.58 1.34
CA SER A 283 10.94 32.81 1.28
C SER A 283 10.90 31.66 2.27
N LEU A 284 11.51 30.54 1.90
CA LEU A 284 11.59 29.32 2.68
C LEU A 284 13.06 28.99 2.93
N LYS A 285 13.41 28.71 4.19
CA LYS A 285 14.68 28.04 4.51
C LYS A 285 14.63 26.61 4.01
N VAL A 286 15.60 26.23 3.18
CA VAL A 286 15.76 24.90 2.60
C VAL A 286 17.19 24.43 2.83
N TYR A 287 17.40 23.16 3.16
CA TYR A 287 18.75 22.59 3.25
C TYR A 287 19.43 22.65 1.88
N LYS A 288 20.62 23.25 1.83
CA LYS A 288 21.36 23.51 0.60
C LYS A 288 21.80 22.22 -0.08
N ASN A 289 22.32 21.27 0.71
CA ASN A 289 22.81 19.99 0.23
C ASN A 289 22.68 18.92 1.32
N VAL A 290 21.64 18.10 1.23
CA VAL A 290 21.38 17.01 2.19
C VAL A 290 22.33 15.81 2.03
N ASP A 291 23.07 15.73 0.91
CA ASP A 291 24.07 14.68 0.66
C ASP A 291 25.47 15.03 1.19
N SER A 292 25.66 16.26 1.68
CA SER A 292 26.98 16.74 2.11
C SER A 292 27.44 16.03 3.37
N LEU A 293 28.58 15.35 3.36
CA LEU A 293 29.11 14.68 4.56
C LEU A 293 29.50 15.65 5.70
N THR A 294 29.75 16.92 5.38
CA THR A 294 30.26 17.93 6.33
C THR A 294 29.29 19.07 6.60
N ASN A 295 28.42 19.43 5.65
CA ASN A 295 27.58 20.62 5.72
C ASN A 295 26.08 20.33 5.52
N LYS A 296 25.57 19.15 5.92
CA LYS A 296 24.14 18.77 5.75
C LYS A 296 23.13 19.81 6.25
N LYS A 297 23.50 20.54 7.31
CA LYS A 297 22.65 21.52 7.99
C LYS A 297 22.72 22.93 7.40
N GLU A 298 23.60 23.18 6.43
CA GLU A 298 23.66 24.48 5.77
C GLU A 298 22.33 24.73 5.05
N THR A 299 21.70 25.87 5.34
CA THR A 299 20.42 26.27 4.72
C THR A 299 20.60 27.46 3.80
N ILE A 300 19.72 27.56 2.81
CA ILE A 300 19.59 28.71 1.93
C ILE A 300 18.13 29.17 1.88
N GLU A 301 17.95 30.46 1.62
CA GLU A 301 16.61 31.03 1.37
C GLU A 301 16.20 30.82 -0.09
N VAL A 302 15.05 30.17 -0.28
CA VAL A 302 14.43 29.90 -1.58
C VAL A 302 13.04 30.52 -1.61
N SER A 303 12.77 31.39 -2.58
CA SER A 303 11.41 31.94 -2.77
C SER A 303 10.44 30.84 -3.22
N GLN A 304 9.20 30.86 -2.74
CA GLN A 304 8.12 30.03 -3.29
C GLN A 304 8.00 30.17 -4.81
N MET A 305 8.32 31.36 -5.34
CA MET A 305 8.33 31.65 -6.77
C MET A 305 9.28 30.74 -7.57
N GLN A 306 10.43 30.36 -6.99
CA GLN A 306 11.39 29.44 -7.62
C GLN A 306 10.76 28.05 -7.80
N ILE A 307 10.10 27.54 -6.76
CA ILE A 307 9.43 26.23 -6.80
C ILE A 307 8.29 26.25 -7.83
N ILE A 308 7.48 27.32 -7.83
CA ILE A 308 6.41 27.55 -8.82
C ILE A 308 6.98 27.55 -10.24
N HIS A 309 8.11 28.25 -10.44
CA HIS A 309 8.78 28.33 -11.73
C HIS A 309 9.23 26.96 -12.22
N ASP A 310 9.90 26.19 -11.37
CA ASP A 310 10.39 24.86 -11.75
C ASP A 310 9.23 23.92 -12.12
N ILE A 311 8.13 23.90 -11.35
CA ILE A 311 6.94 23.10 -11.68
C ILE A 311 6.40 23.46 -13.07
N ILE A 312 6.24 24.75 -13.36
CA ILE A 312 5.74 25.22 -14.66
C ILE A 312 6.72 24.89 -15.78
N SER A 313 8.02 25.06 -15.56
CA SER A 313 9.07 24.76 -16.53
C SER A 313 9.12 23.26 -16.86
N GLN A 314 8.98 22.38 -15.87
CA GLN A 314 8.91 20.93 -16.11
C GLN A 314 7.61 20.53 -16.83
N SER A 315 6.48 21.18 -16.52
CA SER A 315 5.22 20.95 -17.24
C SER A 315 5.34 21.36 -18.72
N LYS A 316 6.01 22.48 -19.01
CA LYS A 316 6.32 22.89 -20.39
C LYS A 316 7.28 21.92 -21.08
N ALA A 317 8.31 21.44 -20.38
CA ALA A 317 9.27 20.48 -20.93
C ALA A 317 8.65 19.12 -21.25
N ALA A 318 7.57 18.74 -20.55
CA ALA A 318 6.80 17.53 -20.85
C ALA A 318 5.99 17.63 -22.16
N LYS A 319 5.85 18.84 -22.73
CA LYS A 319 5.09 19.06 -23.97
C LYS A 319 5.76 18.36 -25.16
N ARG A 320 4.97 17.70 -26.00
CA ARG A 320 5.47 17.02 -27.20
C ARG A 320 5.99 18.01 -28.24
N THR A 321 7.23 17.83 -28.64
CA THR A 321 7.89 18.62 -29.69
C THR A 321 8.58 17.75 -30.75
N GLY A 322 8.26 16.44 -30.82
CA GLY A 322 8.85 15.48 -31.77
C GLY A 322 10.18 14.86 -31.29
N THR A 323 10.67 15.24 -30.11
CA THR A 323 11.78 14.58 -29.40
C THR A 323 11.27 13.95 -28.10
N ILE A 324 12.03 13.00 -27.53
CA ILE A 324 11.70 12.39 -26.23
C ILE A 324 11.69 13.51 -25.18
N PRO A 325 10.55 13.78 -24.52
CA PRO A 325 10.48 14.85 -23.52
C PRO A 325 11.47 14.61 -22.39
N ASN A 326 12.31 15.60 -22.10
CA ASN A 326 13.24 15.58 -20.96
C ASN A 326 12.71 16.53 -19.89
N PHE A 327 11.90 16.00 -18.97
CA PHE A 327 11.36 16.72 -17.82
C PHE A 327 11.66 15.95 -16.54
N ARG A 328 11.59 16.65 -15.41
CA ARG A 328 11.82 16.10 -14.07
C ARG A 328 10.56 16.25 -13.22
N ASP A 329 10.38 15.32 -12.29
CA ASP A 329 9.40 15.45 -11.23
C ASP A 329 9.91 16.43 -10.15
N ILE A 330 9.11 16.73 -9.12
CA ILE A 330 9.46 17.68 -8.08
C ILE A 330 9.12 17.08 -6.71
N PHE A 331 10.02 17.21 -5.74
CA PHE A 331 9.81 16.78 -4.36
C PHE A 331 10.02 17.96 -3.40
N VAL A 332 8.97 18.35 -2.68
CA VAL A 332 9.01 19.48 -1.74
C VAL A 332 8.63 19.03 -0.34
N THR A 333 9.55 19.21 0.61
CA THR A 333 9.20 19.26 2.03
C THR A 333 9.17 20.71 2.48
N ALA A 334 8.12 21.10 3.18
CA ALA A 334 8.02 22.43 3.77
C ALA A 334 7.12 22.38 5.00
N PRO A 335 7.49 23.03 6.13
CA PRO A 335 6.74 22.92 7.38
C PRO A 335 5.26 23.35 7.24
N THR A 336 4.44 22.96 8.20
CA THR A 336 3.05 23.46 8.31
C THR A 336 3.05 24.98 8.40
N GLY A 337 2.14 25.64 7.68
CA GLY A 337 2.10 27.12 7.59
C GLY A 337 3.01 27.74 6.51
N ALA A 338 3.91 26.98 5.88
CA ALA A 338 4.81 27.47 4.83
C ALA A 338 4.13 27.87 3.49
N GLY A 339 2.79 27.79 3.40
CA GLY A 339 2.05 28.14 2.18
C GLY A 339 2.16 27.12 1.04
N LYS A 340 2.26 25.82 1.36
CA LYS A 340 2.36 24.73 0.37
C LYS A 340 1.31 24.79 -0.73
N SER A 341 0.06 25.11 -0.39
CA SER A 341 -1.03 25.20 -1.36
C SER A 341 -0.76 26.20 -2.48
N ILE A 342 -0.21 27.38 -2.16
CA ILE A 342 0.12 28.40 -3.18
C ILE A 342 1.17 27.88 -4.16
N MET A 343 2.16 27.12 -3.68
CA MET A 343 3.24 26.59 -4.51
C MET A 343 2.78 25.64 -5.61
N PHE A 344 1.60 25.01 -5.47
CA PHE A 344 1.02 24.17 -6.54
C PHE A 344 -0.27 24.72 -7.15
N GLN A 345 -1.02 25.58 -6.45
CA GLN A 345 -2.22 26.24 -6.99
C GLN A 345 -1.86 27.30 -8.04
N VAL A 346 -0.80 28.08 -7.84
CA VAL A 346 -0.36 29.07 -8.83
C VAL A 346 0.07 28.39 -10.15
N PRO A 347 0.92 27.34 -10.15
CA PRO A 347 1.16 26.55 -11.35
C PRO A 347 -0.10 26.01 -12.00
N ALA A 348 -1.04 25.48 -11.22
CA ALA A 348 -2.28 24.93 -11.74
C ALA A 348 -3.13 25.97 -12.48
N ILE A 349 -3.24 27.19 -11.91
CA ILE A 349 -3.94 28.33 -12.53
C ILE A 349 -3.23 28.76 -13.81
N TYR A 350 -1.90 28.95 -13.77
CA TYR A 350 -1.13 29.35 -14.94
C TYR A 350 -1.27 28.35 -16.10
N LEU A 351 -1.21 27.04 -15.80
CA LEU A 351 -1.36 25.99 -16.80
C LEU A 351 -2.78 25.92 -17.36
N ALA A 352 -3.79 26.17 -16.52
CA ALA A 352 -5.19 26.26 -16.93
C ALA A 352 -5.43 27.46 -17.87
N GLU A 353 -5.00 28.66 -17.47
CA GLU A 353 -5.25 29.90 -18.21
C GLU A 353 -4.46 29.95 -19.53
N LYS A 354 -3.22 29.43 -19.56
CA LYS A 354 -2.34 29.54 -20.74
C LYS A 354 -2.40 28.36 -21.70
N TYR A 355 -2.65 27.16 -21.20
CA TYR A 355 -2.59 25.92 -21.99
C TYR A 355 -3.87 25.08 -21.91
N GLU A 356 -4.88 25.50 -21.15
CA GLU A 356 -6.11 24.74 -20.89
C GLU A 356 -5.88 23.35 -20.27
N TYR A 357 -4.70 23.16 -19.68
CA TYR A 357 -4.28 21.90 -19.09
C TYR A 357 -5.04 21.59 -17.81
N LEU A 358 -5.31 20.30 -17.61
CA LEU A 358 -5.86 19.79 -16.36
C LEU A 358 -4.73 19.57 -15.36
N THR A 359 -4.90 20.11 -14.16
CA THR A 359 -4.10 19.74 -12.98
C THR A 359 -4.92 18.82 -12.08
N ILE A 360 -4.36 17.66 -11.72
CA ILE A 360 -4.99 16.71 -10.80
C ILE A 360 -4.22 16.71 -9.49
N VAL A 361 -4.91 17.04 -8.39
CA VAL A 361 -4.37 17.07 -7.03
C VAL A 361 -4.89 15.85 -6.26
N ILE A 362 -3.96 14.95 -5.91
CA ILE A 362 -4.21 13.79 -5.07
C ILE A 362 -4.10 14.20 -3.62
N SER A 363 -5.17 14.00 -2.86
CA SER A 363 -5.21 14.33 -1.43
C SER A 363 -5.92 13.23 -0.64
N PRO A 364 -5.46 12.90 0.57
CA PRO A 364 -5.91 11.72 1.30
C PRO A 364 -7.25 11.92 2.00
N LEU A 365 -7.59 13.16 2.35
CA LEU A 365 -8.72 13.47 3.21
C LEU A 365 -9.80 14.21 2.45
N ILE A 366 -11.02 13.68 2.53
CA ILE A 366 -12.21 14.27 1.91
C ILE A 366 -12.47 15.68 2.41
N GLY A 367 -12.30 15.90 3.72
CA GLY A 367 -12.39 17.24 4.32
C GLY A 367 -11.41 18.22 3.68
N LEU A 368 -10.13 17.86 3.61
CA LEU A 368 -9.08 18.69 3.02
C LEU A 368 -9.39 19.04 1.55
N MET A 369 -9.82 18.07 0.74
CA MET A 369 -10.19 18.34 -0.65
C MET A 369 -11.33 19.36 -0.76
N LYS A 370 -12.38 19.21 0.05
CA LYS A 370 -13.54 20.13 0.06
C LYS A 370 -13.13 21.52 0.49
N ASP A 371 -12.32 21.63 1.54
CA ASP A 371 -11.85 22.91 2.05
C ASP A 371 -10.98 23.64 1.02
N GLN A 372 -10.09 22.92 0.32
CA GLN A 372 -9.26 23.52 -0.74
C GLN A 372 -10.11 24.04 -1.91
N VAL A 373 -11.08 23.25 -2.39
CA VAL A 373 -11.97 23.67 -3.48
C VAL A 373 -12.85 24.84 -3.06
N TYR A 374 -13.43 24.80 -1.86
CA TYR A 374 -14.21 25.91 -1.31
C TYR A 374 -13.38 27.21 -1.28
N ASN A 375 -12.16 27.14 -0.72
CA ASN A 375 -11.26 28.28 -0.62
C ASN A 375 -10.80 28.84 -1.97
N LEU A 376 -10.74 28.02 -3.01
CA LEU A 376 -10.46 28.46 -4.39
C LEU A 376 -11.69 29.15 -4.99
N GLN A 377 -12.87 28.57 -4.82
CA GLN A 377 -14.13 29.12 -5.32
C GLN A 377 -14.47 30.47 -4.69
N GLU A 378 -14.24 30.65 -3.39
CA GLU A 378 -14.40 31.96 -2.72
C GLU A 378 -13.44 33.04 -3.26
N LYS A 379 -12.30 32.63 -3.82
CA LYS A 379 -11.36 33.53 -4.50
C LYS A 379 -11.70 33.72 -5.99
N ASN A 380 -12.90 33.36 -6.43
CA ASN A 380 -13.35 33.38 -7.83
C ASN A 380 -12.60 32.42 -8.77
N ILE A 381 -11.91 31.40 -8.24
CA ILE A 381 -11.30 30.33 -9.04
C ILE A 381 -12.34 29.21 -9.23
N THR A 382 -13.34 29.50 -10.07
CA THR A 382 -14.54 28.65 -10.26
C THR A 382 -14.28 27.38 -11.07
N PHE A 383 -13.15 27.31 -11.78
CA PHE A 383 -12.70 26.14 -12.54
C PHE A 383 -12.03 25.06 -11.67
N SER A 384 -12.41 24.97 -10.39
CA SER A 384 -11.94 23.97 -9.43
C SER A 384 -13.07 23.06 -8.95
N ALA A 385 -12.78 21.76 -8.80
CA ALA A 385 -13.74 20.78 -8.31
C ALA A 385 -13.05 19.67 -7.51
N THR A 386 -13.84 18.89 -6.76
CA THR A 386 -13.36 17.66 -6.09
C THR A 386 -14.21 16.45 -6.44
N ILE A 387 -13.62 15.26 -6.52
CA ILE A 387 -14.33 13.98 -6.64
C ILE A 387 -13.85 13.07 -5.50
N ASN A 388 -14.79 12.60 -4.68
CA ASN A 388 -14.51 11.70 -3.54
C ASN A 388 -15.68 10.74 -3.28
N SER A 389 -15.55 9.81 -2.32
CA SER A 389 -16.59 8.80 -2.06
C SER A 389 -17.92 9.38 -1.58
N GLU A 390 -17.94 10.57 -0.96
CA GLU A 390 -19.16 11.24 -0.49
C GLU A 390 -19.94 11.95 -1.60
N ILE A 391 -19.31 12.20 -2.75
CA ILE A 391 -19.94 12.90 -3.87
C ILE A 391 -20.88 11.96 -4.61
N SER A 392 -22.09 12.46 -4.89
CA SER A 392 -23.09 11.66 -5.59
C SER A 392 -22.56 11.29 -6.98
N PRO A 393 -22.84 10.09 -7.49
CA PRO A 393 -22.20 9.70 -8.73
C PRO A 393 -22.65 10.53 -9.95
N VAL A 394 -23.83 11.17 -9.90
CA VAL A 394 -24.29 12.17 -10.88
C VAL A 394 -23.41 13.42 -10.85
N GLU A 395 -23.10 13.91 -9.66
CA GLU A 395 -22.19 15.04 -9.49
C GLU A 395 -20.77 14.69 -9.95
N LYS A 396 -20.29 13.45 -9.72
CA LYS A 396 -19.01 12.98 -10.30
C LYS A 396 -19.01 13.01 -11.83
N ALA A 397 -20.12 12.60 -12.46
CA ALA A 397 -20.26 12.62 -13.92
C ALA A 397 -20.32 14.05 -14.45
N ASN A 398 -21.11 14.92 -13.82
CA ASN A 398 -21.15 16.34 -14.16
C ASN A 398 -19.75 16.97 -14.07
N ILE A 399 -19.00 16.68 -12.99
CA ILE A 399 -17.62 17.15 -12.88
C ILE A 399 -16.73 16.58 -13.99
N ALA A 400 -16.87 15.30 -14.36
CA ALA A 400 -16.13 14.69 -15.46
C ALA A 400 -16.46 15.36 -16.82
N ASP A 401 -17.73 15.64 -17.10
CA ASP A 401 -18.17 16.35 -18.31
C ASP A 401 -17.58 17.77 -18.34
N ARG A 402 -17.66 18.48 -17.22
CA ARG A 402 -17.05 19.81 -17.06
C ARG A 402 -15.53 19.77 -17.21
N ILE A 403 -14.86 18.71 -16.77
CA ILE A 403 -13.43 18.51 -17.03
C ILE A 403 -13.18 18.34 -18.53
N SER A 404 -13.93 17.47 -19.19
CA SER A 404 -13.80 17.21 -20.64
C SER A 404 -14.06 18.49 -21.47
N ASN A 405 -15.06 19.28 -21.07
CA ASN A 405 -15.43 20.57 -21.69
C ASN A 405 -14.51 21.73 -21.31
N LYS A 406 -13.41 21.48 -20.57
CA LYS A 406 -12.44 22.49 -20.12
C LYS A 406 -12.96 23.53 -19.12
N GLU A 407 -14.12 23.29 -18.51
CA GLU A 407 -14.73 24.15 -17.48
C GLU A 407 -14.13 23.94 -16.09
N VAL A 408 -13.53 22.77 -15.81
CA VAL A 408 -12.84 22.45 -14.55
C VAL A 408 -11.39 22.09 -14.84
N SER A 409 -10.44 22.94 -14.48
CA SER A 409 -9.00 22.75 -14.75
C SER A 409 -8.19 22.32 -13.53
N ILE A 410 -8.76 22.39 -12.32
CA ILE A 410 -8.12 21.93 -11.09
C ILE A 410 -9.03 20.90 -10.42
N LEU A 411 -8.62 19.63 -10.42
CA LEU A 411 -9.38 18.54 -9.84
C LEU A 411 -8.69 17.99 -8.58
N TYR A 412 -9.35 18.09 -7.42
CA TYR A 412 -8.96 17.39 -6.20
C TYR A 412 -9.61 16.00 -6.12
N ILE A 413 -8.84 14.93 -6.06
CA ILE A 413 -9.36 13.55 -6.08
C ILE A 413 -8.61 12.65 -5.11
N SER A 414 -9.31 11.71 -4.48
CA SER A 414 -8.66 10.71 -3.62
C SER A 414 -7.97 9.63 -4.48
N PRO A 415 -6.88 8.99 -4.01
CA PRO A 415 -6.20 7.95 -4.76
C PRO A 415 -7.12 6.75 -5.05
N GLU A 416 -7.98 6.35 -4.10
CA GLU A 416 -8.93 5.25 -4.27
C GLU A 416 -9.92 5.57 -5.39
N THR A 417 -10.38 6.82 -5.44
CA THR A 417 -11.30 7.29 -6.47
C THR A 417 -10.61 7.35 -7.82
N LEU A 418 -9.34 7.75 -7.90
CA LEU A 418 -8.59 7.73 -9.16
C LEU A 418 -8.37 6.29 -9.65
N LEU A 419 -7.84 5.41 -8.80
CA LEU A 419 -7.53 4.01 -9.09
C LEU A 419 -8.74 3.15 -9.41
N SER A 420 -9.93 3.57 -8.94
CA SER A 420 -11.19 2.93 -9.28
C SER A 420 -11.46 2.83 -10.79
N ARG A 421 -10.83 3.70 -11.59
CA ARG A 421 -11.00 3.79 -13.04
C ARG A 421 -9.85 3.09 -13.75
N ALA A 422 -10.18 2.08 -14.57
CA ALA A 422 -9.18 1.38 -15.38
C ALA A 422 -8.53 2.28 -16.44
N ASP A 423 -9.27 3.26 -16.95
CA ASP A 423 -8.79 4.26 -17.92
C ASP A 423 -9.14 5.67 -17.42
N ILE A 424 -8.14 6.56 -17.43
CA ILE A 424 -8.29 7.96 -17.02
C ILE A 424 -9.19 8.74 -17.98
N SER A 425 -9.31 8.29 -19.24
CA SER A 425 -10.18 8.91 -20.26
C SER A 425 -11.65 8.94 -19.81
N ALA A 426 -12.09 7.99 -18.97
CA ALA A 426 -13.42 7.98 -18.39
C ALA A 426 -13.68 9.14 -17.41
N LEU A 427 -12.63 9.86 -16.99
CA LEU A 427 -12.72 11.02 -16.12
C LEU A 427 -12.43 12.33 -16.86
N ILE A 428 -11.50 12.31 -17.82
CA ILE A 428 -10.97 13.53 -18.45
C ILE A 428 -11.30 13.67 -19.93
N GLY A 429 -11.89 12.64 -20.55
CA GLY A 429 -12.09 12.58 -22.00
C GLY A 429 -10.77 12.62 -22.77
N ASP A 430 -10.68 13.55 -23.73
CA ASP A 430 -9.48 13.78 -24.54
C ASP A 430 -8.54 14.87 -24.01
N ARG A 431 -8.84 15.40 -22.82
CA ARG A 431 -8.10 16.53 -22.27
C ARG A 431 -6.65 16.19 -21.90
N GLU A 432 -5.73 17.10 -22.20
CA GLU A 432 -4.33 16.99 -21.77
C GLU A 432 -4.18 17.27 -20.27
N ILE A 433 -3.46 16.38 -19.59
CA ILE A 433 -3.02 16.57 -18.21
C ILE A 433 -1.67 17.29 -18.25
N GLY A 434 -1.59 18.45 -17.60
CA GLY A 434 -0.35 19.22 -17.52
C GLY A 434 0.46 18.97 -16.25
N LEU A 435 -0.18 18.51 -15.17
CA LEU A 435 0.44 18.40 -13.86
C LEU A 435 -0.32 17.43 -12.94
N PHE A 436 0.41 16.58 -12.25
CA PHE A 436 -0.09 15.84 -11.08
C PHE A 436 0.55 16.37 -9.81
N ILE A 437 -0.26 16.62 -8.80
CA ILE A 437 0.18 17.00 -7.45
C ILE A 437 -0.15 15.86 -6.49
N ILE A 438 0.84 15.40 -5.73
CA ILE A 438 0.61 14.47 -4.62
C ILE A 438 0.78 15.24 -3.31
N ASP A 439 -0.35 15.62 -2.71
CA ASP A 439 -0.38 16.26 -1.41
C ASP A 439 -0.28 15.21 -0.29
N GLU A 440 0.38 15.58 0.79
CA GLU A 440 0.70 14.71 1.93
C GLU A 440 1.42 13.42 1.52
N ALA A 441 2.44 13.57 0.65
CA ALA A 441 3.15 12.46 0.04
C ALA A 441 3.81 11.49 1.03
N HIS A 442 4.01 11.89 2.29
CA HIS A 442 4.49 11.02 3.36
C HIS A 442 3.56 9.82 3.64
N ILE A 443 2.28 9.86 3.26
CA ILE A 443 1.35 8.74 3.43
C ILE A 443 1.83 7.48 2.68
N VAL A 444 2.56 7.68 1.58
CA VAL A 444 3.16 6.61 0.78
C VAL A 444 4.09 5.73 1.63
N THR A 445 4.74 6.31 2.64
CA THR A 445 5.81 5.67 3.42
C THR A 445 5.39 5.30 4.85
N THR A 446 4.29 5.86 5.36
CA THR A 446 3.82 5.58 6.72
C THR A 446 3.01 4.30 6.79
N TRP A 447 3.62 3.20 7.23
CA TRP A 447 2.94 1.94 7.51
C TRP A 447 2.21 1.99 8.87
N GLY A 448 0.91 1.68 8.91
CA GLY A 448 0.08 1.75 10.13
C GLY A 448 -1.35 2.26 9.86
N LYS A 449 -2.00 2.89 10.85
CA LYS A 449 -3.43 3.32 10.74
C LYS A 449 -3.66 4.38 9.67
N ALA A 450 -2.64 5.19 9.40
CA ALA A 450 -2.68 6.23 8.36
C ALA A 450 -2.27 5.70 6.98
N PHE A 451 -1.74 4.47 6.89
CA PHE A 451 -1.35 3.89 5.61
C PHE A 451 -2.56 3.65 4.74
N ARG A 452 -2.44 4.00 3.47
CA ARG A 452 -3.43 3.73 2.45
C ARG A 452 -2.77 2.98 1.32
N ALA A 453 -3.10 1.70 1.16
CA ALA A 453 -2.49 0.87 0.12
C ALA A 453 -2.70 1.46 -1.28
N ASP A 454 -3.80 2.20 -1.49
CA ASP A 454 -4.09 2.92 -2.73
C ASP A 454 -3.05 4.01 -3.09
N TYR A 455 -2.38 4.65 -2.12
CA TYR A 455 -1.25 5.56 -2.44
C TYR A 455 -0.08 4.81 -3.05
N TRP A 456 0.15 3.57 -2.64
CA TRP A 456 1.23 2.75 -3.14
C TRP A 456 1.00 2.32 -4.59
N TYR A 457 -0.24 1.90 -4.91
CA TYR A 457 -0.63 1.55 -6.29
C TYR A 457 -0.68 2.75 -7.26
N LEU A 458 -0.56 3.98 -6.74
CA LEU A 458 -0.65 5.19 -7.54
C LEU A 458 0.50 5.32 -8.54
N GLY A 459 1.73 4.96 -8.16
CA GLY A 459 2.89 5.03 -9.07
C GLY A 459 2.70 4.19 -10.33
N ASP A 460 2.33 2.92 -10.17
CA ASP A 460 1.98 2.00 -11.27
C ASP A 460 0.90 2.59 -12.18
N TYR A 461 -0.11 3.23 -11.60
CA TYR A 461 -1.22 3.82 -12.34
C TYR A 461 -0.82 5.07 -13.13
N LEU A 462 -0.10 6.00 -12.50
CA LEU A 462 0.40 7.21 -13.15
C LEU A 462 1.38 6.85 -14.27
N GLN A 463 2.22 5.84 -14.06
CA GLN A 463 3.14 5.35 -15.07
C GLN A 463 2.39 4.70 -16.25
N LYS A 464 1.28 4.00 -16.01
CA LYS A 464 0.39 3.53 -17.08
C LYS A 464 -0.22 4.69 -17.88
N ILE A 465 -0.60 5.79 -17.23
CA ILE A 465 -1.10 6.97 -17.96
C ILE A 465 0.02 7.58 -18.81
N ARG A 466 1.23 7.75 -18.25
CA ARG A 466 2.42 8.21 -18.99
C ARG A 466 2.75 7.30 -20.18
N ARG A 467 2.48 6.00 -20.07
CA ARG A 467 2.69 4.96 -21.12
C ARG A 467 1.49 4.72 -22.06
N GLY A 468 0.31 5.27 -21.78
CA GLY A 468 -1.00 4.83 -22.32
C GLY A 468 -1.22 4.97 -23.85
N LYS A 469 -2.16 4.16 -24.37
CA LYS A 469 -2.40 3.76 -25.77
C LYS A 469 -2.62 4.88 -26.81
N THR A 470 -1.96 4.71 -27.96
CA THR A 470 -2.25 5.32 -29.25
C THR A 470 -3.27 4.45 -30.00
N TYR A 471 -4.54 4.85 -30.09
CA TYR A 471 -5.47 4.28 -31.07
C TYR A 471 -5.36 5.10 -32.35
N GLN A 472 -4.51 4.68 -33.31
CA GLN A 472 -4.83 4.56 -34.75
C GLN A 472 -3.59 4.29 -35.63
N LYS A 473 -3.74 3.25 -36.48
CA LYS A 473 -3.13 2.94 -37.80
C LYS A 473 -1.62 2.70 -37.94
N ASN A 474 -1.29 1.41 -38.11
CA ASN A 474 -0.44 0.80 -39.15
C ASN A 474 0.93 1.39 -39.53
N THR A 475 1.53 2.28 -38.74
CA THR A 475 2.93 2.69 -38.93
C THR A 475 3.73 2.62 -37.64
N PRO A 476 4.94 2.01 -37.63
CA PRO A 476 5.82 1.96 -36.47
C PRO A 476 6.26 3.33 -35.92
N ALA A 477 5.99 4.42 -36.66
CA ALA A 477 6.33 5.79 -36.30
C ALA A 477 5.31 6.46 -35.36
N ASP A 478 4.11 5.90 -35.16
CA ASP A 478 3.01 6.55 -34.42
C ASP A 478 2.85 6.02 -32.98
N LEU A 479 3.93 5.62 -32.31
CA LEU A 479 3.95 5.13 -30.92
C LEU A 479 4.22 6.25 -29.90
N GLU A 480 3.53 7.39 -30.02
CA GLU A 480 3.56 8.47 -29.04
C GLU A 480 2.43 8.32 -28.00
N THR A 481 2.80 8.41 -26.72
CA THR A 481 1.93 8.28 -25.54
C THR A 481 1.06 9.52 -25.34
N LYS A 482 -0.26 9.39 -25.15
CA LYS A 482 -1.24 10.51 -25.09
C LYS A 482 -1.03 11.53 -23.97
N HIS A 483 -0.36 11.18 -22.87
CA HIS A 483 -0.15 12.10 -21.75
C HIS A 483 1.31 12.08 -21.29
N GLN A 484 1.90 13.27 -21.16
CA GLN A 484 3.22 13.50 -20.58
C GLN A 484 3.08 14.65 -19.58
N PHE A 485 3.44 14.42 -18.33
CA PHE A 485 3.26 15.40 -17.25
C PHE A 485 4.27 15.15 -16.11
N PRO A 486 4.75 16.20 -15.44
CA PRO A 486 5.47 16.07 -14.18
C PRO A 486 4.52 15.73 -13.03
N ILE A 487 5.08 15.06 -12.02
CA ILE A 487 4.49 14.84 -10.71
C ILE A 487 5.24 15.74 -9.72
N ALA A 488 4.51 16.56 -8.95
CA ALA A 488 5.08 17.31 -7.84
C ALA A 488 4.51 16.80 -6.52
N THR A 489 5.38 16.45 -5.58
CA THR A 489 4.99 15.96 -4.25
C THR A 489 5.18 17.04 -3.20
N PHE A 490 4.25 17.10 -2.25
CA PHE A 490 4.28 18.04 -1.14
C PHE A 490 4.05 17.29 0.17
N THR A 491 4.89 17.58 1.17
CA THR A 491 4.69 17.06 2.54
C THR A 491 5.29 18.02 3.57
N ALA A 492 4.78 17.97 4.81
CA ALA A 492 5.38 18.71 5.91
C ALA A 492 6.64 18.06 6.46
N THR A 493 6.65 16.72 6.47
CA THR A 493 7.67 15.91 7.13
C THR A 493 8.10 14.80 6.18
N ALA A 494 9.40 14.72 5.90
CA ALA A 494 10.03 13.55 5.31
C ALA A 494 11.46 13.44 5.85
N ILE A 495 11.82 12.25 6.31
CA ILE A 495 13.19 11.93 6.70
C ILE A 495 13.98 11.66 5.42
N TYR A 496 15.17 12.25 5.33
CA TYR A 496 16.12 11.99 4.26
C TYR A 496 17.24 11.06 4.78
N GLY A 497 17.51 9.96 4.08
CA GLY A 497 18.52 9.01 4.50
C GLY A 497 18.16 8.19 5.75
N GLY A 498 19.17 7.52 6.31
CA GLY A 498 19.02 6.65 7.47
C GLY A 498 18.21 5.37 7.21
N ILE A 499 17.66 4.78 8.28
CA ILE A 499 16.84 3.55 8.25
C ILE A 499 15.39 3.84 7.84
N GLU A 500 14.98 5.10 7.98
CA GLU A 500 13.61 5.60 7.78
C GLU A 500 13.54 6.57 6.60
N ASP A 501 14.34 6.35 5.54
CA ASP A 501 14.40 7.24 4.36
C ASP A 501 13.06 7.32 3.61
N MET A 502 12.25 8.30 4.00
CA MET A 502 10.93 8.55 3.42
C MET A 502 11.03 9.15 2.03
N TYR A 503 12.12 9.86 1.70
CA TYR A 503 12.33 10.39 0.36
C TYR A 503 12.50 9.24 -0.65
N ALA A 504 13.42 8.32 -0.38
CA ALA A 504 13.70 7.19 -1.26
C ALA A 504 12.45 6.35 -1.49
N GLU A 505 11.70 6.04 -0.43
CA GLU A 505 10.44 5.28 -0.56
C GLU A 505 9.36 6.00 -1.34
N THR A 506 9.20 7.31 -1.12
CA THR A 506 8.20 8.11 -1.86
C THR A 506 8.54 8.16 -3.34
N ARG A 507 9.82 8.41 -3.67
CA ARG A 507 10.34 8.41 -5.04
C ARG A 507 10.08 7.06 -5.71
N ASP A 508 10.44 5.97 -5.02
CA ASP A 508 10.39 4.63 -5.59
C ASP A 508 8.95 4.14 -5.76
N SER A 509 8.07 4.39 -4.78
CA SER A 509 6.67 3.97 -4.84
C SER A 509 5.83 4.78 -5.84
N LEU A 510 6.13 6.07 -6.03
CA LEU A 510 5.44 6.91 -7.02
C LEU A 510 6.11 6.86 -8.41
N ILE A 511 7.28 6.21 -8.51
CA ILE A 511 8.07 6.12 -9.74
C ILE A 511 8.40 7.52 -10.27
N LEU A 512 8.92 8.38 -9.37
CA LEU A 512 9.27 9.76 -9.72
C LEU A 512 10.47 9.80 -10.66
N ASN A 513 10.37 10.58 -11.72
CA ASN A 513 11.41 10.81 -12.72
C ASN A 513 12.39 11.89 -12.24
N HIS A 514 13.54 11.47 -11.70
CA HIS A 514 14.66 12.33 -11.26
C HIS A 514 14.21 13.65 -10.60
N PRO A 515 13.55 13.63 -9.43
CA PRO A 515 12.89 14.82 -8.91
C PRO A 515 13.86 15.97 -8.62
N ILE A 516 13.40 17.21 -8.84
CA ILE A 516 14.02 18.42 -8.31
C ILE A 516 13.64 18.50 -6.82
N ASN A 517 14.63 18.56 -5.94
CA ASN A 517 14.43 18.36 -4.51
C ASN A 517 14.54 19.67 -3.74
N TYR A 518 13.52 19.96 -2.92
CA TYR A 518 13.48 21.06 -1.96
C TYR A 518 13.23 20.50 -0.57
N PHE A 519 14.30 20.25 0.19
CA PHE A 519 14.20 19.78 1.57
C PHE A 519 14.08 20.96 2.54
N GLY A 520 12.84 21.30 2.94
CA GLY A 520 12.55 22.41 3.83
C GLY A 520 13.14 22.22 5.23
N TYR A 521 13.47 23.36 5.84
CA TYR A 521 13.98 23.44 7.20
C TYR A 521 12.94 22.92 8.20
N VAL A 522 13.34 21.95 9.03
CA VAL A 522 12.42 21.23 9.92
C VAL A 522 12.21 21.94 11.25
N LYS A 523 13.23 22.67 11.72
CA LYS A 523 13.16 23.38 13.00
C LYS A 523 12.19 24.56 12.92
N ARG A 524 11.47 24.76 14.02
CA ARG A 524 10.57 25.90 14.20
C ARG A 524 11.13 26.82 15.27
N ASP A 525 11.91 27.80 14.82
CA ASP A 525 12.57 28.81 15.66
C ASP A 525 11.55 29.60 16.52
N ASN A 526 10.28 29.60 16.12
CA ASN A 526 9.17 30.30 16.79
C ASN A 526 8.31 29.40 17.70
N ILE A 527 8.74 28.17 17.98
CA ILE A 527 8.02 27.25 18.89
C ILE A 527 8.97 26.82 19.99
N GLU A 528 8.64 27.22 21.22
CA GLU A 528 9.32 26.74 22.42
C GLU A 528 8.77 25.35 22.79
N VAL A 529 9.67 24.37 22.94
CA VAL A 529 9.30 23.00 23.32
C VAL A 529 9.70 22.74 24.77
N GLN A 530 8.73 22.35 25.59
CA GLN A 530 8.90 22.05 27.01
C GLN A 530 8.44 20.61 27.31
N ILE A 531 9.40 19.70 27.42
CA ILE A 531 9.14 18.34 27.90
C ILE A 531 9.46 18.27 29.39
N ASN A 532 8.44 18.00 30.20
CA ASN A 532 8.54 17.95 31.66
C ASN A 532 8.41 16.49 32.14
N PRO A 533 9.50 15.70 32.20
CA PRO A 533 9.47 14.33 32.69
C PRO A 533 9.23 14.28 34.20
N ILE A 534 8.20 13.57 34.65
CA ILE A 534 7.91 13.35 36.07
C ILE A 534 8.40 11.97 36.49
N ASN A 535 9.52 11.93 37.22
CA ASN A 535 10.03 10.72 37.87
C ASN A 535 9.47 10.65 39.30
N SER A 536 8.44 9.84 39.53
CA SER A 536 7.96 9.57 40.90
C SER A 536 7.76 8.09 41.15
N ASN A 537 8.51 7.55 42.12
CA ASN A 537 8.44 6.14 42.51
C ASN A 537 7.02 5.70 42.95
N ARG A 538 6.18 6.65 43.39
CA ARG A 538 4.76 6.41 43.74
C ARG A 538 3.88 6.16 42.51
N ILE A 539 4.20 6.74 41.36
CA ILE A 539 3.43 6.59 40.11
C ILE A 539 4.02 5.49 39.22
N GLU A 540 5.33 5.27 39.27
CA GLU A 540 6.04 4.25 38.46
C GLU A 540 5.56 2.79 38.68
N ASN A 541 4.76 2.53 39.73
CA ASN A 541 4.10 1.24 39.99
C ASN A 541 2.61 1.38 40.35
N ALA A 542 2.02 2.53 40.06
CA ALA A 542 0.65 2.83 40.40
C ALA A 542 -0.35 2.00 39.59
N LYS A 543 -1.51 1.72 40.19
CA LYS A 543 -2.62 1.10 39.45
C LYS A 543 -3.06 2.06 38.33
N ASP A 544 -3.58 1.55 37.21
CA ASP A 544 -3.99 2.39 36.05
C ASP A 544 -4.84 3.62 36.42
N LYS A 545 -5.66 3.51 37.47
CA LYS A 545 -6.50 4.60 37.99
C LYS A 545 -5.70 5.77 38.58
N GLU A 546 -4.63 5.49 39.29
CA GLU A 546 -3.77 6.49 39.92
C GLU A 546 -2.96 7.26 38.86
N TYR A 547 -2.41 6.56 37.86
CA TYR A 547 -1.78 7.18 36.68
C TYR A 547 -2.73 8.14 35.95
N LEU A 548 -3.95 7.68 35.64
CA LEU A 548 -4.93 8.51 34.92
C LEU A 548 -5.34 9.74 35.74
N THR A 549 -5.54 9.58 37.04
CA THR A 549 -5.90 10.67 37.95
C THR A 549 -4.81 11.73 38.01
N ALA A 550 -3.54 11.30 38.11
CA ALA A 550 -2.40 12.22 38.09
C ALA A 550 -2.31 12.98 36.76
N LYS A 551 -2.44 12.28 35.62
CA LYS A 551 -2.44 12.90 34.29
C LYS A 551 -3.55 13.92 34.10
N HIS A 552 -4.79 13.59 34.48
CA HIS A 552 -5.90 14.52 34.39
C HIS A 552 -5.65 15.77 35.24
N LYS A 553 -5.10 15.61 36.44
CA LYS A 553 -4.77 16.74 37.32
C LYS A 553 -3.72 17.66 36.69
N PHE A 554 -2.59 17.12 36.22
CA PHE A 554 -1.54 17.94 35.60
C PHE A 554 -2.05 18.70 34.38
N LEU A 555 -2.79 18.03 33.50
CA LEU A 555 -3.34 18.65 32.31
C LEU A 555 -4.36 19.75 32.64
N LEU A 556 -5.23 19.55 33.64
CA LEU A 556 -6.17 20.58 34.09
C LEU A 556 -5.45 21.83 34.61
N GLU A 557 -4.39 21.67 35.41
CA GLU A 557 -3.63 22.81 35.93
C GLU A 557 -2.94 23.60 34.80
N GLN A 558 -2.41 22.90 33.79
CA GLN A 558 -1.88 23.56 32.58
C GLN A 558 -2.96 24.32 31.81
N ILE A 559 -4.13 23.71 31.58
CA ILE A 559 -5.24 24.37 30.88
C ILE A 559 -5.68 25.65 31.61
N LYS A 560 -5.78 25.61 32.94
CA LYS A 560 -6.14 26.79 33.75
C LYS A 560 -5.14 27.93 33.57
N TYR A 561 -3.85 27.60 33.56
CA TYR A 561 -2.77 28.57 33.36
C TYR A 561 -2.88 29.23 31.97
N GLU A 562 -2.98 28.43 30.91
CA GLU A 562 -3.08 28.97 29.54
C GLU A 562 -4.37 29.79 29.31
N LEU A 563 -5.50 29.33 29.85
CA LEU A 563 -6.78 30.04 29.71
C LEU A 563 -6.77 31.38 30.47
N ALA A 564 -6.06 31.48 31.59
CA ALA A 564 -5.91 32.73 32.34
C ALA A 564 -5.22 33.82 31.50
N ASP A 565 -4.32 33.43 30.61
CA ASP A 565 -3.63 34.31 29.66
C ASP A 565 -4.40 34.48 28.33
N ASN A 566 -5.66 34.02 28.25
CA ASN A 566 -6.54 34.06 27.07
C ASN A 566 -5.96 33.35 25.83
N ARG A 567 -5.07 32.39 26.05
CA ARG A 567 -4.41 31.62 24.99
C ARG A 567 -5.32 30.55 24.41
N LYS A 568 -5.19 30.31 23.11
CA LYS A 568 -5.89 29.27 22.37
C LYS A 568 -5.09 27.97 22.44
N VAL A 569 -5.70 26.92 23.01
CA VAL A 569 -5.03 25.68 23.39
C VAL A 569 -5.58 24.50 22.59
N LEU A 570 -4.69 23.76 21.93
CA LEU A 570 -4.99 22.49 21.27
C LEU A 570 -4.38 21.34 22.07
N ILE A 571 -5.19 20.33 22.39
CA ILE A 571 -4.75 19.19 23.23
C ILE A 571 -4.93 17.87 22.49
N TYR A 572 -3.84 17.14 22.31
CA TYR A 572 -3.84 15.84 21.64
C TYR A 572 -3.99 14.66 22.60
N PHE A 573 -4.93 13.77 22.26
CA PHE A 573 -5.22 12.51 22.95
C PHE A 573 -5.03 11.30 22.03
N PRO A 574 -4.46 10.20 22.53
CA PRO A 574 -4.25 9.00 21.72
C PRO A 574 -5.56 8.29 21.34
N LEU A 575 -6.57 8.33 22.22
CA LEU A 575 -7.83 7.59 22.05
C LEU A 575 -9.05 8.46 22.36
N ILE A 576 -10.16 8.21 21.66
CA ILE A 576 -11.46 8.86 21.93
C ILE A 576 -11.90 8.62 23.39
N LYS A 577 -11.68 7.40 23.90
CA LYS A 577 -11.97 7.09 25.30
C LYS A 577 -11.21 7.99 26.27
N SER A 578 -9.98 8.38 25.96
CA SER A 578 -9.19 9.28 26.80
C SER A 578 -9.79 10.68 26.82
N ILE A 579 -10.29 11.18 25.67
CA ILE A 579 -11.03 12.45 25.60
C ILE A 579 -12.28 12.39 26.49
N LEU A 580 -13.10 11.35 26.35
CA LEU A 580 -14.35 11.22 27.11
C LEU A 580 -14.09 11.12 28.62
N ASN A 581 -13.10 10.33 29.03
CA ASN A 581 -12.70 10.21 30.43
C ASN A 581 -12.19 11.54 30.99
N PHE A 582 -11.45 12.30 30.20
CA PHE A 582 -10.96 13.61 30.64
C PHE A 582 -12.08 14.65 30.67
N LYS A 583 -13.02 14.62 29.72
CA LYS A 583 -14.22 15.46 29.74
C LYS A 583 -15.04 15.23 31.01
N GLU A 584 -15.31 13.97 31.37
CA GLU A 584 -16.01 13.61 32.61
C GLU A 584 -15.24 14.10 33.86
N TYR A 585 -13.91 14.12 33.79
CA TYR A 585 -13.09 14.69 34.86
C TYR A 585 -13.22 16.22 34.92
N LEU A 586 -13.20 16.92 33.78
CA LEU A 586 -13.40 18.38 33.71
C LEU A 586 -14.78 18.77 34.25
N GLU A 587 -15.84 18.06 33.86
CA GLU A 587 -17.22 18.30 34.33
C GLU A 587 -17.35 18.20 35.87
N ARG A 588 -16.44 17.49 36.55
CA ARG A 588 -16.40 17.35 38.01
C ARG A 588 -15.46 18.31 38.74
N HIS A 589 -14.45 18.84 38.05
CA HIS A 589 -13.30 19.49 38.70
C HIS A 589 -12.92 20.86 38.10
N ALA A 590 -13.45 21.22 36.93
CA ALA A 590 -13.24 22.51 36.29
C ALA A 590 -14.37 23.50 36.61
N SER A 591 -14.12 24.79 36.38
CA SER A 591 -15.14 25.83 36.49
C SER A 591 -16.05 25.87 35.26
N ASP A 592 -17.27 26.38 35.41
CA ASP A 592 -18.22 26.57 34.30
C ASP A 592 -17.61 27.40 33.16
N ASN A 593 -16.86 28.46 33.50
CA ASN A 593 -16.14 29.29 32.53
C ASN A 593 -15.18 28.46 31.65
N LEU A 594 -14.46 27.48 32.21
CA LEU A 594 -13.57 26.63 31.42
C LEU A 594 -14.37 25.71 30.49
N LEU A 595 -15.49 25.16 30.98
CA LEU A 595 -16.36 24.28 30.22
C LEU A 595 -17.04 24.99 29.04
N GLU A 596 -17.38 26.28 29.19
CA GLU A 596 -17.93 27.10 28.10
C GLU A 596 -16.95 27.27 26.93
N HIS A 597 -15.65 27.39 27.25
CA HIS A 597 -14.57 27.54 26.27
C HIS A 597 -14.09 26.19 25.69
N LEU A 598 -14.68 25.07 26.11
CA LEU A 598 -14.27 23.73 25.71
C LEU A 598 -15.02 23.25 24.45
N THR A 599 -14.27 22.67 23.52
CA THR A 599 -14.81 21.92 22.38
C THR A 599 -14.00 20.66 22.11
N ILE A 600 -14.56 19.74 21.30
CA ILE A 600 -14.01 18.40 21.09
C ILE A 600 -14.01 18.06 19.60
N TYR A 601 -12.95 17.41 19.14
CA TYR A 601 -12.87 16.91 17.79
C TYR A 601 -12.28 15.50 17.70
N HIS A 602 -13.06 14.56 17.16
CA HIS A 602 -12.58 13.21 16.87
C HIS A 602 -13.32 12.56 15.70
N GLY A 603 -12.72 11.53 15.11
CA GLY A 603 -13.22 10.86 13.90
C GLY A 603 -14.65 10.32 13.96
N ARG A 604 -15.19 10.00 15.15
CA ARG A 604 -16.57 9.49 15.33
C ARG A 604 -17.67 10.55 15.46
N LEU A 605 -17.34 11.84 15.54
CA LEU A 605 -18.37 12.88 15.58
C LEU A 605 -19.13 12.93 14.24
N GLN A 606 -20.43 13.23 14.29
CA GLN A 606 -21.22 13.51 13.09
C GLN A 606 -20.64 14.73 12.36
N LYS A 607 -20.84 14.80 11.05
CA LYS A 607 -20.21 15.82 10.20
C LYS A 607 -20.59 17.23 10.62
N GLU A 608 -21.86 17.42 10.96
CA GLU A 608 -22.44 18.69 11.41
C GLU A 608 -21.77 19.14 12.72
N GLN A 609 -21.67 18.24 13.70
CA GLN A 609 -21.02 18.50 14.98
C GLN A 609 -19.51 18.76 14.84
N LYS A 610 -18.81 18.03 13.96
CA LYS A 610 -17.39 18.30 13.67
C LYS A 610 -17.20 19.71 13.16
N ASN A 611 -18.04 20.12 12.21
CA ASN A 611 -17.96 21.44 11.60
C ASN A 611 -18.28 22.54 12.61
N GLU A 612 -19.34 22.37 13.41
CA GLU A 612 -19.70 23.31 14.47
C GLU A 612 -18.55 23.47 15.49
N ASN A 613 -18.01 22.36 15.99
CA ASN A 613 -16.92 22.39 16.97
C ASN A 613 -15.64 22.98 16.40
N PHE A 614 -15.34 22.70 15.13
CA PHE A 614 -14.21 23.28 14.40
C PHE A 614 -14.38 24.80 14.27
N LEU A 615 -15.55 25.28 13.81
CA LEU A 615 -15.83 26.70 13.64
C LEU A 615 -15.79 27.44 14.98
N ARG A 616 -16.39 26.89 16.03
CA ARG A 616 -16.32 27.47 17.38
C ARG A 616 -14.87 27.69 17.83
N PHE A 617 -13.98 26.73 17.59
CA PHE A 617 -12.57 26.90 17.91
C PHE A 617 -11.88 27.88 16.96
N LYS A 618 -12.06 27.73 15.64
CA LYS A 618 -11.46 28.59 14.62
C LYS A 618 -11.77 30.06 14.89
N ASP A 619 -13.04 30.39 15.13
CA ASP A 619 -13.55 31.75 15.35
C ASP A 619 -13.25 32.29 16.75
N GLY A 620 -12.67 31.48 17.64
CA GLY A 620 -12.30 31.87 19.00
C GLY A 620 -13.43 31.81 20.03
N ASN A 621 -14.64 31.38 19.65
CA ASN A 621 -15.77 31.13 20.57
C ASN A 621 -15.47 30.01 21.59
N ALA A 622 -14.59 29.08 21.23
CA ALA A 622 -13.99 28.10 22.12
C ALA A 622 -12.48 28.26 22.08
N LYS A 623 -11.83 28.34 23.24
CA LYS A 623 -10.38 28.52 23.36
C LYS A 623 -9.65 27.19 23.56
N ILE A 624 -10.35 26.12 23.94
CA ILE A 624 -9.76 24.82 24.26
C ILE A 624 -10.33 23.74 23.33
N MET A 625 -9.46 23.09 22.57
CA MET A 625 -9.82 21.96 21.70
C MET A 625 -9.24 20.65 22.24
N LEU A 626 -10.10 19.69 22.61
CA LEU A 626 -9.67 18.32 22.90
C LEU A 626 -9.78 17.47 21.63
N ALA A 627 -8.65 16.97 21.15
CA ALA A 627 -8.57 16.35 19.84
C ALA A 627 -7.87 15.00 19.85
N THR A 628 -8.29 14.09 18.96
CA THR A 628 -7.39 13.03 18.49
C THR A 628 -6.61 13.50 17.26
N LYS A 629 -5.70 12.68 16.73
CA LYS A 629 -5.02 12.91 15.45
C LYS A 629 -5.95 13.24 14.27
N ALA A 630 -7.25 12.94 14.38
CA ALA A 630 -8.26 13.36 13.41
C ALA A 630 -8.38 14.89 13.27
N PHE A 631 -8.09 15.67 14.33
CA PHE A 631 -7.93 17.13 14.24
C PHE A 631 -6.51 17.43 13.77
N GLY A 632 -6.24 17.11 12.51
CA GLY A 632 -4.89 16.97 12.01
C GLY A 632 -4.73 17.55 10.62
N MET A 633 -4.26 16.70 9.71
CA MET A 633 -3.97 17.04 8.32
C MET A 633 -5.09 17.87 7.69
N GLY A 634 -4.73 18.97 7.05
CA GLY A 634 -5.67 19.90 6.42
C GLY A 634 -6.24 21.01 7.31
N ILE A 635 -6.04 20.96 8.62
CA ILE A 635 -6.47 22.04 9.52
C ILE A 635 -5.50 23.22 9.45
N ASP A 636 -6.04 24.40 9.14
CA ASP A 636 -5.34 25.67 9.10
C ASP A 636 -6.00 26.71 10.01
N ILE A 637 -5.38 26.91 11.18
CA ILE A 637 -5.81 27.86 12.19
C ILE A 637 -4.56 28.68 12.55
N PRO A 638 -4.55 30.00 12.26
CA PRO A 638 -3.33 30.81 12.33
C PRO A 638 -2.89 31.13 13.77
N ASP A 639 -3.85 31.19 14.70
CA ASP A 639 -3.76 31.77 16.04
C ASP A 639 -3.76 30.73 17.17
N ILE A 640 -3.20 29.53 16.95
CA ILE A 640 -3.02 28.55 18.04
C ILE A 640 -1.75 28.91 18.81
N ASP A 641 -1.91 29.34 20.07
CA ASP A 641 -0.80 29.70 20.96
C ASP A 641 -0.06 28.45 21.49
N THR A 642 -0.83 27.50 22.02
CA THR A 642 -0.28 26.39 22.82
C THR A 642 -0.78 25.04 22.32
N VAL A 643 0.14 24.10 22.09
CA VAL A 643 -0.15 22.69 21.82
C VAL A 643 0.28 21.86 23.03
N LEU A 644 -0.66 21.09 23.58
CA LEU A 644 -0.45 20.19 24.70
C LEU A 644 -0.67 18.73 24.28
N HIS A 645 0.04 17.81 24.94
CA HIS A 645 -0.17 16.37 24.76
C HIS A 645 -0.61 15.69 26.05
N PHE A 646 -1.71 14.95 26.00
CA PHE A 646 -2.07 14.04 27.08
C PHE A 646 -1.09 12.86 27.15
N ALA A 647 -0.78 12.30 25.98
CA ALA A 647 0.23 11.28 25.74
C ALA A 647 0.57 11.28 24.23
N PRO A 648 1.71 10.69 23.81
CA PRO A 648 2.06 10.66 22.40
C PRO A 648 1.04 9.85 21.59
N THR A 649 0.68 10.36 20.42
CA THR A 649 -0.39 9.87 19.55
C THR A 649 0.13 9.05 18.36
N GLY A 650 1.44 8.98 18.17
CA GLY A 650 2.08 8.45 16.98
C GLY A 650 3.59 8.36 17.07
N ASN A 651 4.26 8.46 15.92
CA ASN A 651 5.72 8.43 15.78
C ASN A 651 6.35 9.83 15.95
N VAL A 652 7.67 9.95 15.74
CA VAL A 652 8.39 11.23 15.83
C VAL A 652 7.85 12.26 14.83
N CYS A 653 7.59 11.86 13.57
CA CYS A 653 7.04 12.76 12.55
C CYS A 653 5.66 13.30 12.94
N ASP A 654 4.81 12.44 13.51
CA ASP A 654 3.49 12.81 14.00
C ASP A 654 3.59 13.86 15.11
N TYR A 655 4.48 13.65 16.09
CA TYR A 655 4.69 14.60 17.18
C TYR A 655 5.15 15.97 16.65
N VAL A 656 6.14 15.99 15.74
CA VAL A 656 6.65 17.24 15.12
C VAL A 656 5.55 17.95 14.32
N GLN A 657 4.73 17.21 13.58
CA GLN A 657 3.61 17.78 12.82
C GLN A 657 2.51 18.34 13.73
N GLU A 658 2.28 17.71 14.89
CA GLU A 658 1.29 18.14 15.89
C GLU A 658 1.72 19.43 16.59
N ILE A 659 2.97 19.49 17.09
CA ILE A 659 3.49 20.71 17.74
C ILE A 659 3.65 21.85 16.74
N GLY A 660 3.96 21.56 15.47
CA GLY A 660 4.09 22.54 14.38
C GLY A 660 2.80 23.28 14.02
N ARG A 661 1.69 22.98 14.71
CA ARG A 661 0.41 23.72 14.63
C ARG A 661 0.39 24.96 15.50
N ALA A 662 1.23 25.02 16.54
CA ALA A 662 1.44 26.25 17.30
C ALA A 662 2.10 27.32 16.41
N ALA A 663 1.82 28.58 16.72
CA ALA A 663 2.47 29.76 16.17
C ALA A 663 2.69 29.73 14.66
N ARG A 664 1.59 29.64 13.88
CA ARG A 664 1.68 29.79 12.42
C ARG A 664 1.87 31.24 12.03
N ASP A 665 1.06 32.13 12.59
CA ASP A 665 1.13 33.58 12.37
C ASP A 665 1.47 34.34 13.68
N LEU A 666 1.86 33.62 14.73
CA LEU A 666 2.32 34.21 16.00
C LEU A 666 3.84 34.31 16.02
N GLU A 667 4.35 35.32 16.72
CA GLU A 667 5.80 35.50 16.93
C GLU A 667 6.42 34.34 17.70
N MET A 668 5.71 33.82 18.71
CA MET A 668 6.12 32.68 19.52
C MET A 668 4.91 31.81 19.89
N GLY A 669 5.13 30.51 20.02
CA GLY A 669 4.16 29.54 20.52
C GLY A 669 4.80 28.52 21.44
N LEU A 670 3.96 27.78 22.17
CA LEU A 670 4.40 26.80 23.15
C LEU A 670 3.93 25.40 22.79
N ALA A 671 4.85 24.43 22.84
CA ALA A 671 4.53 23.01 22.81
C ALA A 671 4.97 22.39 24.14
N SER A 672 4.01 21.95 24.96
CA SER A 672 4.30 21.43 26.30
C SER A 672 3.77 20.01 26.51
N PHE A 673 4.60 19.17 27.10
CA PHE A 673 4.23 17.80 27.43
C PHE A 673 4.74 17.40 28.82
N THR A 674 3.81 17.19 29.75
CA THR A 674 4.12 16.55 31.04
C THR A 674 4.21 15.04 30.86
N PHE A 675 5.42 14.52 30.73
CA PHE A 675 5.68 13.12 30.40
C PHE A 675 5.72 12.22 31.64
N LEU A 676 5.07 11.06 31.56
CA LEU A 676 5.21 9.92 32.49
C LEU A 676 5.62 8.68 31.70
N LYS A 677 6.49 7.84 32.28
CA LYS A 677 6.98 6.61 31.62
C LYS A 677 5.86 5.69 31.12
N GLU A 678 4.74 5.64 31.85
CA GLU A 678 3.55 4.87 31.47
C GLU A 678 2.88 5.35 30.17
N ASP A 679 3.20 6.54 29.65
CA ASP A 679 2.59 7.09 28.43
C ASP A 679 2.90 6.26 27.17
N PHE A 680 4.06 5.61 27.11
CA PHE A 680 4.43 4.75 25.99
C PHE A 680 3.50 3.54 25.81
N LYS A 681 2.70 3.19 26.82
CA LYS A 681 1.64 2.18 26.67
C LYS A 681 0.61 2.57 25.62
N HIS A 682 0.36 3.87 25.42
CA HIS A 682 -0.57 4.37 24.40
C HIS A 682 -0.01 4.22 22.98
N VAL A 683 1.28 4.54 22.79
CA VAL A 683 1.97 4.43 21.50
C VAL A 683 2.03 2.97 21.03
N ASN A 684 2.46 2.07 21.91
CA ASN A 684 2.52 0.63 21.61
C ASN A 684 1.13 0.05 21.29
N ARG A 685 0.09 0.53 22.00
CA ARG A 685 -1.29 0.13 21.76
C ARG A 685 -1.80 0.61 20.41
N LEU A 686 -1.54 1.86 20.03
CA LEU A 686 -1.95 2.42 18.75
C LEU A 686 -1.30 1.66 17.58
N HIS A 687 -0.01 1.37 17.71
CA HIS A 687 0.70 0.57 16.72
C HIS A 687 0.12 -0.84 16.58
N GLY A 688 -0.05 -1.56 17.70
CA GLY A 688 -0.53 -2.95 17.70
C GLY A 688 -1.97 -3.13 17.17
N ILE A 689 -2.82 -2.10 17.22
CA ILE A 689 -4.15 -2.12 16.60
C ILE A 689 -4.07 -1.98 15.07
N SER A 690 -3.01 -1.35 14.56
CA SER A 690 -2.93 -0.89 13.17
C SER A 690 -2.03 -1.71 12.25
N THR A 691 -1.15 -2.55 12.80
CA THR A 691 -0.21 -3.35 12.00
C THR A 691 -0.77 -4.70 11.61
N ILE A 692 -0.60 -5.04 10.33
CA ILE A 692 -0.77 -6.41 9.85
C ILE A 692 0.28 -7.31 10.52
N LYS A 693 -0.11 -8.48 10.99
CA LYS A 693 0.78 -9.43 11.65
C LYS A 693 1.21 -10.54 10.70
N LYS A 694 2.35 -11.19 10.99
CA LYS A 694 2.89 -12.31 10.18
C LYS A 694 1.84 -13.39 9.94
N TYR A 695 1.08 -13.76 10.98
CA TYR A 695 0.09 -14.82 10.82
C TYR A 695 -1.08 -14.44 9.90
N GLN A 696 -1.45 -13.16 9.85
CA GLN A 696 -2.50 -12.67 8.97
C GLN A 696 -2.07 -12.75 7.51
N LEU A 697 -0.81 -12.46 7.19
CA LEU A 697 -0.28 -12.61 5.82
C LEU A 697 -0.38 -14.06 5.34
N ILE A 698 -0.03 -15.02 6.20
CA ILE A 698 -0.08 -16.44 5.86
C ILE A 698 -1.53 -16.94 5.77
N GLN A 699 -2.44 -16.48 6.63
CA GLN A 699 -3.88 -16.78 6.49
C GLN A 699 -4.45 -16.21 5.17
N VAL A 700 -4.04 -15.01 4.77
CA VAL A 700 -4.41 -14.43 3.46
C VAL A 700 -3.90 -15.31 2.33
N MET A 701 -2.63 -15.73 2.37
CA MET A 701 -2.04 -16.64 1.37
C MET A 701 -2.78 -17.98 1.29
N GLN A 702 -3.11 -18.57 2.44
CA GLN A 702 -3.90 -19.80 2.54
C GLN A 702 -5.27 -19.63 1.89
N LYS A 703 -6.02 -18.59 2.29
CA LYS A 703 -7.35 -18.30 1.75
C LYS A 703 -7.32 -18.06 0.24
N VAL A 704 -6.33 -17.31 -0.27
CA VAL A 704 -6.13 -17.10 -1.71
C VAL A 704 -5.88 -18.43 -2.43
N LEU A 705 -5.03 -19.31 -1.88
CA LEU A 705 -4.74 -20.61 -2.47
C LEU A 705 -5.97 -21.53 -2.47
N ASP A 706 -6.77 -21.51 -1.41
CA ASP A 706 -7.98 -22.34 -1.29
C ASP A 706 -9.04 -21.90 -2.30
N LEU A 707 -9.31 -20.59 -2.39
CA LEU A 707 -10.20 -20.02 -3.41
C LEU A 707 -9.70 -20.33 -4.82
N TYR A 708 -8.38 -20.27 -5.03
CA TYR A 708 -7.75 -20.61 -6.29
C TYR A 708 -7.97 -22.08 -6.67
N LYS A 709 -7.68 -23.02 -5.77
CA LYS A 709 -7.85 -24.47 -6.00
C LYS A 709 -9.32 -24.85 -6.21
N GLN A 710 -10.24 -24.15 -5.55
CA GLN A 710 -11.67 -24.34 -5.74
C GLN A 710 -12.11 -23.92 -7.16
N ARG A 711 -11.62 -22.78 -7.66
CA ARG A 711 -11.99 -22.21 -8.97
C ARG A 711 -11.22 -22.85 -10.14
N SER A 712 -9.98 -23.30 -9.93
CA SER A 712 -9.15 -23.89 -10.99
C SER A 712 -9.72 -25.21 -11.53
N LYS A 713 -10.42 -25.97 -10.68
CA LYS A 713 -11.17 -27.19 -11.07
C LYS A 713 -12.27 -26.92 -12.11
N GLN A 714 -12.74 -25.67 -12.22
CA GLN A 714 -13.83 -25.30 -13.15
C GLN A 714 -13.32 -24.60 -14.42
N ASN A 715 -12.22 -23.83 -14.38
CA ASN A 715 -11.83 -22.97 -15.51
C ASN A 715 -10.32 -22.79 -15.79
N LYS A 716 -9.39 -23.52 -15.13
CA LYS A 716 -7.92 -23.41 -15.34
C LYS A 716 -7.36 -21.96 -15.42
N SER A 717 -8.02 -21.00 -14.78
CA SER A 717 -7.63 -19.58 -14.81
C SER A 717 -6.70 -19.25 -13.65
N ARG A 718 -5.64 -18.48 -13.92
CA ARG A 718 -4.71 -17.94 -12.90
C ARG A 718 -5.23 -16.69 -12.20
N HIS A 719 -6.47 -16.29 -12.50
CA HIS A 719 -7.05 -15.03 -12.09
C HIS A 719 -8.22 -15.24 -11.14
N LEU A 720 -8.27 -14.41 -10.10
CA LEU A 720 -9.26 -14.42 -9.04
C LEU A 720 -9.79 -13.01 -8.86
N LEU A 721 -11.08 -12.91 -8.62
CA LEU A 721 -11.68 -11.72 -8.03
C LEU A 721 -12.08 -12.09 -6.61
N VAL A 722 -11.64 -11.30 -5.64
CA VAL A 722 -11.97 -11.54 -4.24
C VAL A 722 -12.64 -10.33 -3.63
N SER A 723 -13.65 -10.56 -2.80
CA SER A 723 -14.25 -9.53 -1.94
C SER A 723 -13.49 -9.41 -0.62
N SER A 724 -13.37 -8.20 -0.08
CA SER A 724 -12.82 -7.99 1.27
C SER A 724 -13.62 -8.74 2.35
N GLU A 725 -14.92 -8.98 2.11
CA GLU A 725 -15.79 -9.73 3.02
C GLU A 725 -15.35 -11.19 3.19
N GLU A 726 -14.71 -11.80 2.18
CA GLU A 726 -14.20 -13.18 2.26
C GLU A 726 -13.03 -13.31 3.25
N PHE A 727 -12.37 -12.20 3.59
CA PHE A 727 -11.21 -12.12 4.49
C PHE A 727 -11.55 -11.44 5.82
N HIS A 728 -12.84 -11.10 6.02
CA HIS A 728 -13.32 -10.32 7.15
C HIS A 728 -12.86 -10.89 8.49
N TYR A 729 -12.88 -12.24 8.62
CA TYR A 729 -12.46 -12.92 9.84
C TYR A 729 -10.98 -12.72 10.18
N ILE A 730 -10.08 -12.59 9.20
CA ILE A 730 -8.62 -12.49 9.41
C ILE A 730 -8.21 -11.15 10.05
N PHE A 731 -8.91 -10.07 9.68
CA PHE A 731 -8.50 -8.70 10.03
C PHE A 731 -9.31 -8.04 11.14
N GLN A 732 -10.30 -8.75 11.67
CA GLN A 732 -11.12 -8.28 12.78
C GLN A 732 -10.26 -7.80 13.96
N SER A 733 -10.44 -6.53 14.34
CA SER A 733 -9.75 -5.91 15.47
C SER A 733 -10.74 -5.23 16.43
N LYS A 734 -10.40 -5.32 17.71
CA LYS A 734 -11.14 -4.92 18.91
C LYS A 734 -11.95 -3.61 18.83
N ARG A 735 -13.21 -3.71 19.28
CA ARG A 735 -14.00 -2.68 20.03
C ARG A 735 -14.27 -1.32 19.36
N ASP A 736 -14.46 -1.27 18.04
CA ASP A 736 -15.08 -0.10 17.41
C ASP A 736 -16.48 -0.47 16.90
N ASP A 737 -17.51 0.16 17.48
CA ASP A 737 -18.94 -0.15 17.33
C ASP A 737 -19.53 0.03 15.92
N THR A 738 -18.70 0.22 14.91
CA THR A 738 -19.09 0.26 13.50
C THR A 738 -18.16 -0.66 12.73
N ILE A 739 -18.71 -1.76 12.20
CA ILE A 739 -18.05 -2.56 11.16
C ILE A 739 -17.83 -1.60 9.99
N ASN A 740 -16.65 -1.00 9.92
CA ASN A 740 -16.29 -0.15 8.80
C ASN A 740 -15.63 -1.04 7.76
N SER A 741 -16.41 -1.46 6.77
CA SER A 741 -15.96 -2.25 5.63
C SER A 741 -14.70 -1.68 4.98
N ASP A 742 -14.56 -0.34 4.97
CA ASP A 742 -13.45 0.36 4.33
C ASP A 742 -12.10 0.09 5.04
N LEU A 743 -12.14 -0.14 6.35
CA LEU A 743 -10.93 -0.44 7.12
C LEU A 743 -10.39 -1.84 6.78
N ILE A 744 -11.29 -2.80 6.56
CA ILE A 744 -10.94 -4.18 6.24
C ILE A 744 -10.48 -4.29 4.78
N ASP A 745 -11.12 -3.56 3.86
CA ASP A 745 -10.63 -3.41 2.49
C ASP A 745 -9.18 -2.91 2.47
N ASN A 746 -8.88 -1.82 3.19
CA ASN A 746 -7.51 -1.30 3.27
C ASN A 746 -6.54 -2.29 3.94
N GLN A 747 -6.96 -3.02 4.98
CA GLN A 747 -6.13 -4.05 5.61
C GLN A 747 -5.82 -5.23 4.67
N LEU A 748 -6.80 -5.70 3.90
CA LEU A 748 -6.59 -6.74 2.90
C LEU A 748 -5.66 -6.25 1.79
N LYS A 749 -5.89 -5.05 1.24
CA LYS A 749 -5.01 -4.43 0.25
C LYS A 749 -3.58 -4.29 0.78
N THR A 750 -3.43 -3.88 2.04
CA THR A 750 -2.13 -3.75 2.72
C THR A 750 -1.46 -5.12 2.88
N ALA A 751 -2.19 -6.14 3.33
CA ALA A 751 -1.65 -7.49 3.47
C ALA A 751 -1.20 -8.08 2.13
N LEU A 752 -2.02 -7.95 1.09
CA LEU A 752 -1.68 -8.38 -0.27
C LEU A 752 -0.48 -7.62 -0.81
N LEU A 753 -0.38 -6.32 -0.56
CA LEU A 753 0.77 -5.51 -0.94
C LEU A 753 2.05 -5.96 -0.21
N ILE A 754 1.99 -6.18 1.11
CA ILE A 754 3.12 -6.67 1.91
C ILE A 754 3.57 -8.06 1.43
N ILE A 755 2.64 -8.94 1.07
CA ILE A 755 2.95 -10.24 0.45
C ILE A 755 3.63 -9.99 -0.91
N GLU A 756 3.01 -9.20 -1.78
CA GLU A 756 3.50 -8.93 -3.13
C GLU A 756 4.96 -8.44 -3.10
N LYS A 757 5.18 -7.35 -2.37
CA LYS A 757 6.48 -6.69 -2.29
C LYS A 757 7.47 -7.45 -1.41
N GLY A 758 7.01 -8.19 -0.40
CA GLY A 758 7.88 -9.01 0.43
C GLY A 758 8.57 -10.12 -0.37
N PHE A 759 7.85 -10.72 -1.32
CA PHE A 759 8.43 -11.69 -2.25
C PHE A 759 9.34 -11.05 -3.29
N ILE A 760 8.97 -9.87 -3.83
CA ILE A 760 9.84 -9.11 -4.76
C ILE A 760 11.15 -8.69 -4.09
N ASN A 761 11.11 -8.30 -2.81
CA ASN A 761 12.30 -7.93 -2.03
C ASN A 761 13.08 -9.14 -1.47
N SER A 762 12.60 -10.36 -1.70
CA SER A 762 13.29 -11.60 -1.34
C SER A 762 14.26 -12.03 -2.45
N PRO A 763 15.14 -13.03 -2.21
CA PRO A 763 15.96 -13.61 -3.27
C PRO A 763 15.17 -14.14 -4.48
N LEU A 764 13.87 -14.41 -4.34
CA LEU A 764 13.00 -14.83 -5.45
C LEU A 764 12.78 -13.73 -6.48
N LYS A 765 12.77 -12.45 -6.08
CA LYS A 765 12.59 -11.27 -6.96
C LYS A 765 11.28 -11.19 -7.74
N TYR A 766 10.33 -12.10 -7.52
CA TYR A 766 8.98 -12.05 -8.07
C TYR A 766 7.96 -12.44 -7.01
N SER A 767 6.72 -12.01 -7.19
CA SER A 767 5.63 -12.40 -6.29
C SER A 767 4.79 -13.57 -6.80
N PRO A 768 4.44 -14.55 -5.94
CA PRO A 768 3.45 -15.57 -6.29
C PRO A 768 2.01 -15.03 -6.32
N ILE A 769 1.76 -13.84 -5.76
CA ILE A 769 0.44 -13.21 -5.71
C ILE A 769 0.58 -11.74 -6.14
N THR A 770 -0.07 -11.37 -7.23
CA THR A 770 -0.17 -9.98 -7.66
C THR A 770 -1.58 -9.47 -7.44
N ALA A 771 -1.74 -8.42 -6.64
CA ALA A 771 -3.05 -7.86 -6.31
C ALA A 771 -3.22 -6.47 -6.94
N ARG A 772 -4.37 -6.19 -7.53
CA ARG A 772 -4.71 -4.86 -8.04
C ARG A 772 -6.14 -4.50 -7.63
N PRO A 773 -6.35 -3.34 -6.97
CA PRO A 773 -7.69 -2.93 -6.58
C PRO A 773 -8.56 -2.64 -7.81
N ARG A 774 -9.83 -3.09 -7.81
CA ARG A 774 -10.86 -2.70 -8.80
C ARG A 774 -12.13 -2.32 -8.08
N SER A 775 -12.79 -1.23 -8.46
CA SER A 775 -13.86 -0.71 -7.61
C SER A 775 -15.27 -1.21 -7.91
N MET A 776 -15.57 -1.88 -9.03
CA MET A 776 -16.99 -2.08 -9.39
C MET A 776 -17.26 -3.40 -10.11
N PHE A 777 -18.18 -4.17 -9.55
CA PHE A 777 -18.89 -5.21 -10.29
C PHE A 777 -19.76 -4.57 -11.39
N ALA A 778 -19.52 -4.90 -12.65
CA ALA A 778 -20.51 -4.71 -13.71
C ALA A 778 -21.73 -5.65 -13.52
N ILE A 779 -21.59 -6.72 -12.74
CA ILE A 779 -22.54 -7.82 -12.68
C ILE A 779 -23.00 -8.08 -11.24
N GLU A 780 -24.31 -8.11 -11.02
CA GLU A 780 -24.91 -8.36 -9.71
C GLU A 780 -26.01 -9.41 -9.74
N TYR A 781 -26.41 -9.88 -8.56
CA TYR A 781 -27.41 -10.93 -8.38
C TYR A 781 -28.63 -10.38 -7.66
N PHE A 782 -29.80 -10.62 -8.25
CA PHE A 782 -31.08 -10.17 -7.72
C PHE A 782 -32.03 -11.33 -7.56
N LYS A 783 -32.76 -11.33 -6.45
CA LYS A 783 -33.94 -12.17 -6.25
C LYS A 783 -35.14 -11.50 -6.94
N VAL A 784 -35.82 -12.27 -7.79
CA VAL A 784 -36.94 -11.85 -8.64
C VAL A 784 -38.14 -12.74 -8.34
N SER A 785 -39.33 -12.17 -8.19
CA SER A 785 -40.57 -12.95 -8.02
C SER A 785 -40.98 -13.63 -9.34
N ARG A 786 -41.72 -14.75 -9.28
CA ARG A 786 -42.29 -15.42 -10.46
C ARG A 786 -43.23 -14.50 -11.26
N GLU A 787 -43.96 -13.62 -10.59
CA GLU A 787 -44.85 -12.64 -11.22
C GLU A 787 -44.09 -11.60 -12.05
N ASP A 788 -42.93 -11.16 -11.55
CA ASP A 788 -42.10 -10.13 -12.18
C ASP A 788 -41.12 -10.70 -13.24
N GLU A 789 -40.93 -12.02 -13.30
CA GLU A 789 -39.97 -12.68 -14.20
C GLU A 789 -40.30 -12.46 -15.69
N GLY A 790 -41.59 -12.51 -16.05
CA GLY A 790 -42.05 -12.29 -17.41
C GLY A 790 -41.73 -10.87 -17.90
N ASP A 791 -41.97 -9.86 -17.07
CA ASP A 791 -41.67 -8.47 -17.38
C ASP A 791 -40.15 -8.21 -17.42
N LEU A 792 -39.37 -8.89 -16.58
CA LEU A 792 -37.90 -8.79 -16.58
C LEU A 792 -37.32 -9.32 -17.89
N LEU A 793 -37.75 -10.50 -18.33
CA LEU A 793 -37.29 -11.10 -19.58
C LEU A 793 -37.80 -10.33 -20.81
N LYS A 794 -38.97 -9.70 -20.73
CA LYS A 794 -39.50 -8.87 -21.81
C LYS A 794 -38.72 -7.57 -21.98
N ASN A 795 -38.41 -6.89 -20.87
CA ASN A 795 -37.83 -5.55 -20.90
C ASN A 795 -36.29 -5.54 -20.82
N TYR A 796 -35.66 -6.59 -20.30
CA TYR A 796 -34.24 -6.59 -19.93
C TYR A 796 -33.44 -7.82 -20.38
N LYS A 797 -33.96 -8.61 -21.33
CA LYS A 797 -33.36 -9.89 -21.79
C LYS A 797 -31.86 -9.82 -22.11
N GLU A 798 -31.40 -8.72 -22.71
CA GLU A 798 -30.03 -8.54 -23.18
C GLU A 798 -29.03 -8.27 -22.04
N TYR A 799 -29.54 -7.93 -20.85
CA TYR A 799 -28.75 -7.59 -19.66
C TYR A 799 -28.83 -8.65 -18.57
N VAL A 800 -29.84 -9.52 -18.62
CA VAL A 800 -30.15 -10.47 -17.55
C VAL A 800 -29.92 -11.91 -18.02
N GLN A 801 -29.32 -12.71 -17.15
CA GLN A 801 -29.16 -14.14 -17.34
C GLN A 801 -29.77 -14.85 -16.13
N LYS A 802 -30.73 -15.75 -16.36
CA LYS A 802 -31.28 -16.59 -15.29
C LYS A 802 -30.14 -17.40 -14.69
N TYR A 803 -29.87 -17.19 -13.40
CA TYR A 803 -28.85 -17.93 -12.67
C TYR A 803 -29.42 -19.25 -12.17
N ARG A 804 -30.59 -19.20 -11.51
CA ARG A 804 -31.33 -20.39 -11.05
C ARG A 804 -32.76 -20.10 -10.61
N GLU A 805 -33.52 -21.16 -10.37
CA GLU A 805 -34.80 -21.14 -9.65
C GLU A 805 -34.55 -21.50 -8.17
N VAL A 806 -35.22 -20.84 -7.22
CA VAL A 806 -34.96 -20.98 -5.78
C VAL A 806 -35.99 -21.89 -5.11
N ASP A 807 -37.25 -21.68 -5.46
CA ASP A 807 -38.39 -22.50 -5.08
C ASP A 807 -39.26 -22.66 -6.33
N ALA A 808 -39.91 -23.81 -6.50
CA ALA A 808 -40.64 -24.15 -7.72
C ALA A 808 -41.87 -23.26 -7.98
N GLU A 809 -42.29 -22.46 -6.99
CA GLU A 809 -43.56 -21.73 -7.00
C GLU A 809 -43.44 -20.20 -6.86
N THR A 810 -42.33 -19.60 -6.39
CA THR A 810 -42.35 -18.17 -6.00
C THR A 810 -41.20 -17.26 -6.46
N HIS A 811 -39.94 -17.73 -6.58
CA HIS A 811 -38.79 -16.85 -6.86
C HIS A 811 -37.65 -17.48 -7.70
N CYS A 812 -37.02 -16.63 -8.51
CA CYS A 812 -35.83 -16.93 -9.32
C CYS A 812 -34.67 -15.99 -8.97
N ILE A 813 -33.43 -16.43 -9.17
CA ILE A 813 -32.24 -15.58 -9.10
C ILE A 813 -31.78 -15.24 -10.50
N TYR A 814 -31.58 -13.95 -10.74
CA TYR A 814 -31.04 -13.41 -11.98
C TYR A 814 -29.69 -12.77 -11.74
N LYS A 815 -28.77 -13.07 -12.66
CA LYS A 815 -27.49 -12.37 -12.82
C LYS A 815 -27.72 -11.23 -13.80
N ILE A 816 -27.45 -9.99 -13.39
CA ILE A 816 -27.71 -8.79 -14.19
C ILE A 816 -26.39 -8.07 -14.46
N ASN A 817 -26.06 -7.83 -15.73
CA ASN A 817 -24.99 -6.93 -16.14
C ASN A 817 -25.49 -5.49 -16.03
N LEU A 818 -25.32 -4.94 -14.84
CA LEU A 818 -25.67 -3.57 -14.50
C LEU A 818 -24.90 -2.55 -15.36
N ASP A 819 -23.66 -2.81 -15.77
CA ASP A 819 -22.90 -1.86 -16.62
C ASP A 819 -23.50 -1.76 -18.02
N HIS A 820 -23.82 -2.89 -18.64
CA HIS A 820 -24.49 -2.91 -19.95
C HIS A 820 -25.90 -2.31 -19.87
N LEU A 821 -26.68 -2.73 -18.86
CA LEU A 821 -28.02 -2.18 -18.60
C LEU A 821 -27.98 -0.67 -18.41
N TRP A 822 -26.98 -0.22 -17.67
CA TRP A 822 -26.76 1.18 -17.39
C TRP A 822 -26.43 1.96 -18.67
N ARG A 823 -25.44 1.53 -19.47
CA ARG A 823 -25.03 2.23 -20.70
C ARG A 823 -26.19 2.41 -21.69
N ASP A 824 -27.05 1.41 -21.79
CA ASP A 824 -28.13 1.44 -22.78
C ASP A 824 -29.38 2.18 -22.30
N LYS A 825 -29.82 1.95 -21.06
CA LYS A 825 -31.13 2.43 -20.57
C LYS A 825 -31.06 3.49 -19.49
N PHE A 826 -29.94 3.55 -18.76
CA PHE A 826 -29.76 4.45 -17.62
C PHE A 826 -28.50 5.29 -17.72
N SER A 827 -27.99 5.53 -18.93
CA SER A 827 -26.78 6.34 -19.19
C SER A 827 -26.96 7.81 -18.85
N HIS A 828 -28.21 8.25 -18.69
CA HIS A 828 -28.58 9.54 -18.11
C HIS A 828 -28.30 9.64 -16.60
N LEU A 829 -28.13 8.51 -15.90
CA LEU A 829 -27.56 8.41 -14.57
C LEU A 829 -26.08 8.02 -14.72
N SER A 830 -25.23 8.24 -13.72
CA SER A 830 -23.91 7.60 -13.67
C SER A 830 -24.01 6.17 -13.12
N PHE A 831 -23.10 5.26 -13.53
CA PHE A 831 -23.15 3.86 -13.10
C PHE A 831 -23.27 3.64 -11.57
N PRO A 832 -22.52 4.37 -10.71
CA PRO A 832 -22.65 4.17 -9.27
C PRO A 832 -23.95 4.75 -8.70
N ASN A 833 -24.55 5.77 -9.33
CA ASN A 833 -25.84 6.33 -8.88
C ASN A 833 -26.99 5.41 -9.30
N PHE A 834 -26.92 4.87 -10.52
CA PHE A 834 -27.82 3.81 -10.97
C PHE A 834 -27.84 2.65 -9.98
N LYS A 835 -26.66 2.14 -9.58
CA LYS A 835 -26.54 1.11 -8.54
C LYS A 835 -27.13 1.54 -7.20
N ARG A 836 -26.78 2.72 -6.69
CA ARG A 836 -27.29 3.22 -5.40
C ARG A 836 -28.81 3.31 -5.40
N ILE A 837 -29.42 3.88 -6.45
CA ILE A 837 -30.87 4.04 -6.59
C ILE A 837 -31.53 2.66 -6.70
N LEU A 838 -30.95 1.76 -7.48
CA LEU A 838 -31.41 0.37 -7.61
C LEU A 838 -31.41 -0.36 -6.26
N HIS A 839 -30.36 -0.20 -5.44
CA HIS A 839 -30.21 -0.91 -4.16
C HIS A 839 -31.01 -0.27 -3.02
N ALA A 840 -31.13 1.06 -3.04
CA ALA A 840 -31.97 1.82 -2.12
C ALA A 840 -33.47 1.68 -2.44
N LYS A 841 -33.81 1.06 -3.58
CA LYS A 841 -35.19 0.95 -4.11
C LYS A 841 -35.87 2.32 -4.20
N ASP A 842 -35.10 3.30 -4.65
CA ASP A 842 -35.54 4.69 -4.72
C ASP A 842 -36.42 4.90 -5.97
N ARG A 843 -37.59 5.55 -5.79
CA ARG A 843 -38.57 5.85 -6.84
C ARG A 843 -38.02 6.72 -7.98
N GLN A 844 -36.84 7.30 -7.79
CA GLN A 844 -36.11 8.05 -8.83
C GLN A 844 -35.72 7.19 -10.04
N LEU A 845 -35.62 5.85 -9.91
CA LEU A 845 -35.29 4.97 -11.04
C LEU A 845 -36.38 5.00 -12.12
N LYS A 846 -37.63 5.37 -11.74
CA LYS A 846 -38.82 5.40 -12.60
C LYS A 846 -39.08 4.08 -13.32
N ASP A 847 -38.55 2.98 -12.78
CA ASP A 847 -38.76 1.64 -13.27
C ASP A 847 -39.30 0.76 -12.14
N LYS A 848 -40.62 0.55 -12.17
CA LYS A 848 -41.35 -0.19 -11.14
C LYS A 848 -40.91 -1.65 -11.02
N LEU A 849 -40.23 -2.21 -12.01
CA LEU A 849 -39.77 -3.60 -12.00
C LEU A 849 -38.42 -3.71 -11.31
N LEU A 850 -37.46 -2.85 -11.68
CA LEU A 850 -36.13 -2.81 -11.09
C LEU A 850 -36.18 -2.40 -9.60
N GLU A 851 -37.12 -1.53 -9.20
CA GLU A 851 -37.37 -1.17 -7.78
C GLU A 851 -37.79 -2.36 -6.91
N LYS A 852 -38.43 -3.38 -7.49
CA LYS A 852 -38.86 -4.58 -6.76
C LYS A 852 -37.72 -5.59 -6.54
N LEU A 853 -36.65 -5.49 -7.31
CA LEU A 853 -35.56 -6.45 -7.27
C LEU A 853 -34.81 -6.38 -5.93
N ASP A 854 -34.58 -7.55 -5.33
CA ASP A 854 -33.87 -7.66 -4.06
C ASP A 854 -32.40 -8.04 -4.31
N PRO A 855 -31.42 -7.15 -4.05
CA PRO A 855 -30.02 -7.50 -4.20
C PRO A 855 -29.59 -8.50 -3.13
N ILE A 856 -28.85 -9.53 -3.55
CA ILE A 856 -28.43 -10.62 -2.69
C ILE A 856 -26.93 -10.91 -2.78
N PHE A 857 -26.37 -11.38 -1.67
CA PHE A 857 -25.13 -12.16 -1.63
C PHE A 857 -25.47 -13.64 -1.87
N ILE A 858 -24.67 -14.29 -2.70
CA ILE A 858 -24.66 -15.75 -2.83
C ILE A 858 -23.41 -16.25 -2.15
N ILE A 859 -23.58 -17.01 -1.08
CA ILE A 859 -22.48 -17.64 -0.36
C ILE A 859 -22.38 -19.07 -0.86
N SER A 860 -21.33 -19.37 -1.60
CA SER A 860 -21.03 -20.72 -2.07
C SER A 860 -20.02 -21.35 -1.12
N SER A 861 -20.41 -22.42 -0.43
CA SER A 861 -19.52 -23.13 0.50
C SER A 861 -19.28 -24.57 0.06
N GLN A 862 -18.03 -25.01 0.17
CA GLN A 862 -17.62 -26.39 -0.01
C GLN A 862 -17.29 -26.97 1.36
N LEU A 863 -18.07 -27.95 1.80
CA LEU A 863 -17.83 -28.69 3.04
C LEU A 863 -16.63 -29.63 2.82
N GLN A 864 -15.72 -29.64 3.78
CA GLN A 864 -14.57 -30.55 3.86
C GLN A 864 -14.96 -31.82 4.62
N ALA A 865 -16.10 -32.41 4.25
CA ALA A 865 -16.69 -33.57 4.89
C ALA A 865 -17.46 -34.40 3.85
N PRO A 866 -17.59 -35.73 4.05
CA PRO A 866 -18.34 -36.61 3.14
C PRO A 866 -19.86 -36.40 3.20
N SER A 867 -20.39 -35.85 4.30
CA SER A 867 -21.81 -35.55 4.48
C SER A 867 -22.03 -34.39 5.47
N GLN A 868 -23.24 -33.83 5.50
CA GLN A 868 -23.62 -32.79 6.46
C GLN A 868 -23.64 -33.29 7.91
N ASP A 869 -24.07 -34.54 8.14
CA ASP A 869 -24.06 -35.14 9.47
C ASP A 869 -22.63 -35.30 9.99
N PHE A 870 -21.71 -35.76 9.14
CA PHE A 870 -20.30 -35.87 9.50
C PHE A 870 -19.66 -34.49 9.76
N PHE A 871 -20.05 -33.49 8.97
CA PHE A 871 -19.64 -32.10 9.18
C PHE A 871 -20.09 -31.59 10.57
N MET A 872 -21.35 -31.81 10.94
CA MET A 872 -21.87 -31.39 12.25
C MET A 872 -21.20 -32.16 13.40
N TYR A 873 -20.97 -33.47 13.24
CA TYR A 873 -20.22 -34.27 14.19
C TYR A 873 -18.80 -33.71 14.42
N LYS A 874 -18.09 -33.35 13.34
CA LYS A 874 -16.76 -32.74 13.43
C LYS A 874 -16.77 -31.37 14.08
N LEU A 875 -17.80 -30.56 13.80
CA LEU A 875 -18.00 -29.28 14.48
C LEU A 875 -18.17 -29.47 15.99
N GLU A 876 -19.05 -30.38 16.41
CA GLU A 876 -19.28 -30.68 17.83
C GLU A 876 -18.01 -31.21 18.51
N GLU A 877 -17.26 -32.09 17.84
CA GLU A 877 -15.96 -32.57 18.32
C GLU A 877 -14.99 -31.41 18.61
N ASN A 878 -14.87 -30.47 17.66
CA ASN A 878 -13.99 -29.31 17.80
C ASN A 878 -14.46 -28.33 18.89
N LEU A 879 -15.77 -28.09 19.00
CA LEU A 879 -16.34 -27.23 20.03
C LEU A 879 -16.18 -27.83 21.44
N ASN A 880 -16.28 -29.16 21.57
CA ASN A 880 -16.05 -29.85 22.83
C ASN A 880 -14.58 -29.71 23.29
N LYS A 881 -13.61 -29.87 22.38
CA LYS A 881 -12.19 -29.63 22.66
C LYS A 881 -11.94 -28.20 23.15
N LEU A 882 -12.59 -27.19 22.54
CA LEU A 882 -12.51 -25.80 23.02
C LEU A 882 -13.07 -25.63 24.42
N ASN A 883 -14.22 -26.26 24.69
CA ASN A 883 -14.86 -26.18 25.99
C ASN A 883 -14.00 -26.81 27.10
N GLU A 884 -13.34 -27.93 26.81
CA GLU A 884 -12.38 -28.57 27.72
C GLU A 884 -11.21 -27.62 28.06
N VAL A 885 -10.63 -26.97 27.07
CA VAL A 885 -9.53 -26.01 27.26
C VAL A 885 -9.95 -24.85 28.15
N PHE A 886 -11.10 -24.21 27.87
CA PHE A 886 -11.54 -23.05 28.64
C PHE A 886 -12.15 -23.38 30.01
N SER A 887 -12.74 -24.56 30.18
CA SER A 887 -13.28 -25.01 31.47
C SER A 887 -12.22 -24.98 32.58
N GLN A 888 -10.96 -25.33 32.24
CA GLN A 888 -9.84 -25.29 33.19
C GLN A 888 -9.58 -23.87 33.74
N TYR A 889 -9.75 -22.84 32.89
CA TYR A 889 -9.58 -21.43 33.28
C TYR A 889 -10.81 -20.88 34.00
N ILE A 890 -12.01 -21.25 33.55
CA ILE A 890 -13.29 -20.83 34.16
C ILE A 890 -13.39 -21.33 35.60
N MET A 891 -13.15 -22.63 35.82
CA MET A 891 -13.25 -23.25 37.15
C MET A 891 -12.26 -22.65 38.15
N LYS A 892 -11.03 -22.40 37.70
CA LYS A 892 -9.95 -21.85 38.55
C LYS A 892 -9.96 -20.32 38.64
N ARG A 893 -10.86 -19.64 37.91
CA ARG A 893 -10.92 -18.17 37.76
C ARG A 893 -9.55 -17.55 37.41
N LYS A 894 -8.72 -18.28 36.66
CA LYS A 894 -7.35 -17.87 36.31
C LYS A 894 -7.35 -16.92 35.13
N VAL A 895 -6.43 -15.96 35.16
CA VAL A 895 -6.00 -15.23 33.97
C VAL A 895 -5.00 -16.08 33.20
N PHE A 896 -4.88 -15.86 31.90
CA PHE A 896 -3.91 -16.54 31.04
C PHE A 896 -3.36 -15.60 29.98
N GLU A 897 -2.16 -15.90 29.50
CA GLU A 897 -1.57 -15.23 28.33
C GLU A 897 -1.90 -16.00 27.04
N ALA A 898 -1.82 -15.31 25.90
CA ALA A 898 -2.11 -15.95 24.61
C ALA A 898 -1.20 -17.16 24.35
N GLU A 899 0.08 -17.07 24.71
CA GLU A 899 1.06 -18.15 24.57
C GLU A 899 0.71 -19.39 25.42
N GLU A 900 0.15 -19.21 26.61
CA GLU A 900 -0.31 -20.32 27.46
C GLU A 900 -1.47 -21.06 26.79
N LEU A 901 -2.43 -20.30 26.24
CA LEU A 901 -3.56 -20.86 25.50
C LEU A 901 -3.10 -21.55 24.21
N GLN A 902 -2.09 -21.00 23.52
CA GLN A 902 -1.51 -21.62 22.32
C GLN A 902 -0.95 -23.00 22.61
N LYS A 903 -0.20 -23.18 23.70
CA LYS A 903 0.34 -24.50 24.09
C LYS A 903 -0.77 -25.52 24.31
N LEU A 904 -1.87 -25.12 24.96
CA LEU A 904 -3.02 -26.01 25.19
C LEU A 904 -3.77 -26.34 23.89
N ILE A 905 -4.02 -25.34 23.04
CA ILE A 905 -4.68 -25.53 21.75
C ILE A 905 -3.82 -26.43 20.83
N LYS A 906 -2.51 -26.20 20.78
CA LYS A 906 -1.55 -27.04 20.05
C LYS A 906 -1.69 -28.51 20.44
N ALA A 907 -1.77 -28.78 21.75
CA ALA A 907 -1.90 -30.14 22.28
C ALA A 907 -3.27 -30.78 22.00
N HIS A 908 -4.38 -30.04 22.17
CA HIS A 908 -5.74 -30.59 22.00
C HIS A 908 -6.15 -30.75 20.52
N PHE A 909 -5.62 -29.91 19.63
CA PHE A 909 -5.94 -29.95 18.19
C PHE A 909 -4.85 -30.62 17.35
N SER A 910 -3.70 -31.00 17.94
CA SER A 910 -2.57 -31.62 17.23
C SER A 910 -2.09 -30.81 16.02
N ILE A 911 -2.01 -29.48 16.18
CA ILE A 911 -1.60 -28.54 15.14
C ILE A 911 -0.19 -28.01 15.38
N SER A 912 0.42 -27.38 14.37
CA SER A 912 1.74 -26.74 14.52
C SER A 912 1.67 -25.56 15.50
N SER A 913 2.84 -25.12 16.00
CA SER A 913 2.93 -23.95 16.89
C SER A 913 2.33 -22.70 16.24
N TYR A 914 2.68 -22.49 14.98
CA TYR A 914 2.16 -21.42 14.16
C TYR A 914 0.63 -21.50 13.95
N LYS A 915 0.09 -22.68 13.59
CA LYS A 915 -1.37 -22.85 13.45
C LYS A 915 -2.08 -22.58 14.77
N ALA A 916 -1.50 -22.97 15.91
CA ALA A 916 -2.06 -22.68 17.23
C ALA A 916 -2.06 -21.18 17.56
N GLU A 917 -1.01 -20.43 17.21
CA GLU A 917 -0.97 -18.97 17.36
C GLU A 917 -2.08 -18.28 16.57
N ALA A 918 -2.21 -18.64 15.29
CA ALA A 918 -3.23 -18.09 14.41
C ALA A 918 -4.65 -18.43 14.91
N PHE A 919 -4.86 -19.69 15.30
CA PHE A 919 -6.12 -20.18 15.85
C PHE A 919 -6.51 -19.46 17.14
N VAL A 920 -5.58 -19.32 18.10
CA VAL A 920 -5.84 -18.62 19.37
C VAL A 920 -6.17 -17.15 19.14
N SER A 921 -5.41 -16.49 18.26
CA SER A 921 -5.65 -15.09 17.92
C SER A 921 -7.04 -14.91 17.33
N GLN A 922 -7.40 -15.75 16.35
CA GLN A 922 -8.71 -15.72 15.69
C GLN A 922 -9.86 -16.02 16.66
N LEU A 923 -9.69 -17.01 17.52
CA LEU A 923 -10.70 -17.43 18.50
C LEU A 923 -10.99 -16.32 19.51
N LEU A 924 -9.95 -15.70 20.08
CA LEU A 924 -10.11 -14.61 21.05
C LEU A 924 -10.78 -13.39 20.43
N GLU A 925 -10.42 -13.02 19.19
CA GLU A 925 -11.08 -11.91 18.48
C GLU A 925 -12.55 -12.25 18.13
N SER A 926 -12.84 -13.49 17.71
CA SER A 926 -14.21 -13.93 17.40
C SER A 926 -15.13 -13.85 18.62
N ILE A 927 -14.62 -14.21 19.82
CA ILE A 927 -15.38 -14.08 21.08
C ILE A 927 -15.70 -12.60 21.37
N ILE A 928 -14.72 -11.71 21.21
CA ILE A 928 -14.90 -10.27 21.43
C ILE A 928 -15.95 -9.70 20.48
N ASN A 929 -15.95 -10.13 19.22
CA ASN A 929 -16.90 -9.65 18.22
C ASN A 929 -18.32 -10.16 18.47
N TYR A 930 -18.45 -11.42 18.88
CA TYR A 930 -19.73 -11.96 19.33
C TYR A 930 -20.33 -11.12 20.47
N GLU A 931 -19.53 -10.74 21.48
CA GLU A 931 -20.00 -9.85 22.56
C GLU A 931 -20.49 -8.52 22.02
N ALA A 932 -19.74 -7.90 21.10
CA ALA A 932 -20.11 -6.61 20.51
C ALA A 932 -21.43 -6.69 19.72
N ILE A 933 -21.62 -7.75 18.94
CA ILE A 933 -22.86 -7.99 18.18
C ILE A 933 -24.04 -8.18 19.14
N MET A 934 -23.89 -9.05 20.15
CA MET A 934 -25.00 -9.38 21.07
C MET A 934 -25.36 -8.24 22.02
N ASN A 935 -24.38 -7.44 22.43
CA ASN A 935 -24.59 -6.30 23.34
C ASN A 935 -25.32 -5.12 22.68
N LYS A 936 -25.44 -5.09 21.34
CA LYS A 936 -26.24 -4.09 20.63
C LYS A 936 -27.74 -4.40 20.65
N THR A 937 -28.12 -5.66 20.77
CA THR A 937 -29.51 -6.11 20.67
C THR A 937 -30.13 -6.55 21.99
N ASN A 938 -29.31 -6.89 23.01
CA ASN A 938 -29.78 -7.33 24.32
C ASN A 938 -29.77 -6.21 25.37
N THR A 939 -30.80 -6.20 26.22
CA THR A 939 -30.88 -5.31 27.39
C THR A 939 -29.90 -5.67 28.50
N GLN A 940 -29.38 -6.91 28.51
CA GLN A 940 -28.34 -7.37 29.45
C GLN A 940 -27.01 -7.55 28.72
N ARG A 941 -25.94 -6.95 29.26
CA ARG A 941 -24.58 -7.10 28.71
C ARG A 941 -24.05 -8.52 28.91
N THR A 942 -23.73 -9.17 27.81
CA THR A 942 -23.02 -10.45 27.76
C THR A 942 -21.52 -10.15 27.93
N ASN A 943 -20.90 -10.72 28.96
CA ASN A 943 -19.46 -10.61 29.21
C ASN A 943 -18.87 -12.01 29.33
N ILE A 944 -18.13 -12.43 28.31
CA ILE A 944 -17.45 -13.71 28.11
C ILE A 944 -15.94 -13.56 28.33
N LEU A 945 -15.30 -12.51 27.83
CA LEU A 945 -13.85 -12.36 27.83
C LEU A 945 -13.41 -10.97 28.31
N ASN A 946 -12.77 -10.94 29.48
CA ASN A 946 -12.07 -9.75 29.96
C ASN A 946 -10.62 -9.76 29.46
N LYS A 947 -10.21 -8.73 28.72
CA LYS A 947 -8.82 -8.49 28.31
C LYS A 947 -8.21 -7.35 29.13
N ASN A 948 -7.05 -7.62 29.74
CA ASN A 948 -6.23 -6.66 30.46
C ASN A 948 -4.86 -6.53 29.77
N GLU A 949 -4.39 -5.30 29.56
CA GLU A 949 -3.11 -5.00 28.92
C GLU A 949 -2.22 -4.30 29.94
N TYR A 950 -1.05 -4.86 30.30
CA TYR A 950 -0.15 -4.27 31.31
C TYR A 950 1.30 -4.27 30.83
N ARG A 951 1.93 -3.08 30.83
CA ARG A 951 3.34 -2.76 30.50
C ARG A 951 3.86 -3.28 29.15
N LEU A 952 3.81 -4.58 28.89
CA LEU A 952 4.17 -5.26 27.63
C LEU A 952 3.41 -6.59 27.39
N SER A 953 2.61 -7.09 28.34
CA SER A 953 1.89 -8.36 28.20
C SER A 953 0.37 -8.19 28.23
N THR A 954 -0.32 -9.05 27.47
CA THR A 954 -1.78 -9.11 27.44
C THR A 954 -2.25 -10.35 28.18
N THR A 955 -3.08 -10.15 29.20
CA THR A 955 -3.75 -11.23 29.93
C THR A 955 -5.24 -11.25 29.62
N TYR A 956 -5.80 -12.46 29.61
CA TYR A 956 -7.19 -12.74 29.31
C TYR A 956 -7.83 -13.47 30.49
N ARG A 957 -9.12 -13.22 30.70
CA ARG A 957 -9.95 -13.97 31.65
C ARG A 957 -11.28 -14.30 31.01
N ILE A 958 -11.63 -15.57 30.98
CA ILE A 958 -12.87 -16.08 30.42
C ILE A 958 -13.93 -16.34 31.51
N HIS A 959 -15.21 -16.14 31.20
CA HIS A 959 -16.35 -16.27 32.09
C HIS A 959 -17.27 -17.46 31.69
N PRO A 960 -18.10 -17.99 32.61
CA PRO A 960 -19.01 -19.11 32.33
C PRO A 960 -20.00 -18.89 31.18
N SER A 961 -20.28 -17.63 30.85
CA SER A 961 -21.09 -17.19 29.71
C SER A 961 -20.51 -17.63 28.35
N PHE A 962 -19.26 -18.11 28.28
CA PHE A 962 -18.66 -18.71 27.09
C PHE A 962 -19.52 -19.80 26.44
N ASN A 963 -20.27 -20.57 27.21
CA ASN A 963 -21.19 -21.58 26.67
C ASN A 963 -22.27 -21.00 25.74
N THR A 964 -22.62 -19.72 25.89
CA THR A 964 -23.55 -19.04 24.97
C THR A 964 -22.94 -18.86 23.58
N PHE A 965 -21.63 -18.62 23.50
CA PHE A 965 -20.89 -18.51 22.24
C PHE A 965 -20.82 -19.85 21.50
N ILE A 966 -20.53 -20.94 22.22
CA ILE A 966 -20.56 -22.30 21.64
C ILE A 966 -21.94 -22.63 21.06
N LYS A 967 -23.00 -22.41 21.83
CA LYS A 967 -24.38 -22.64 21.37
C LYS A 967 -24.74 -21.81 20.14
N PHE A 968 -24.29 -20.56 20.10
CA PHE A 968 -24.49 -19.67 18.97
C PHE A 968 -23.87 -20.23 17.68
N ILE A 969 -22.62 -20.70 17.74
CA ILE A 969 -21.94 -21.30 16.57
C ILE A 969 -22.75 -22.48 16.02
N THR A 970 -23.16 -23.41 16.90
CA THR A 970 -23.95 -24.58 16.49
C THR A 970 -25.28 -24.17 15.86
N GLN A 971 -26.02 -23.26 16.50
CA GLN A 971 -27.34 -22.83 16.01
C GLN A 971 -27.28 -22.14 14.65
N GLU A 972 -26.35 -21.20 14.47
CA GLU A 972 -26.21 -20.50 13.20
C GLU A 972 -25.68 -21.42 12.09
N THR A 973 -24.83 -22.39 12.42
CA THR A 973 -24.37 -23.39 11.45
C THR A 973 -25.53 -24.30 11.01
N SER A 974 -26.37 -24.76 11.94
CA SER A 974 -27.56 -25.55 11.59
C SER A 974 -28.52 -24.78 10.70
N LYS A 975 -28.71 -23.47 10.95
CA LYS A 975 -29.51 -22.60 10.06
C LYS A 975 -28.89 -22.51 8.67
N LEU A 976 -27.58 -22.32 8.57
CA LEU A 976 -26.87 -22.23 7.30
C LEU A 976 -27.06 -23.51 6.45
N LEU A 977 -26.96 -24.69 7.07
CA LEU A 977 -27.16 -25.98 6.38
C LEU A 977 -28.62 -26.20 6.00
N TYR A 978 -29.55 -25.93 6.93
CA TYR A 978 -30.98 -26.14 6.71
C TYR A 978 -31.55 -25.26 5.59
N TYR A 979 -31.13 -23.99 5.54
CA TYR A 979 -31.54 -23.03 4.52
C TYR A 979 -30.61 -23.01 3.30
N ALA A 980 -29.76 -24.02 3.12
CA ALA A 980 -28.97 -24.17 1.90
C ALA A 980 -29.89 -24.51 0.72
N HIS A 981 -29.80 -23.72 -0.34
CA HIS A 981 -30.74 -23.78 -1.46
C HIS A 981 -30.24 -24.63 -2.64
N LYS A 982 -28.97 -25.04 -2.63
CA LYS A 982 -28.39 -25.97 -3.61
C LYS A 982 -27.52 -26.96 -2.85
N GLN A 983 -27.63 -28.24 -3.19
CA GLN A 983 -26.82 -29.31 -2.66
C GLN A 983 -26.44 -30.23 -3.83
N ASN A 984 -25.18 -30.70 -3.89
CA ASN A 984 -24.86 -31.84 -4.75
C ASN A 984 -25.43 -33.14 -4.14
N GLU A 985 -25.38 -34.26 -4.86
CA GLU A 985 -25.95 -35.55 -4.39
C GLU A 985 -25.43 -36.00 -3.01
N GLN A 986 -24.25 -35.52 -2.60
CA GLN A 986 -23.61 -35.80 -1.32
C GLN A 986 -23.81 -34.70 -0.26
N GLY A 987 -24.47 -33.59 -0.59
CA GLY A 987 -24.71 -32.46 0.32
C GLY A 987 -23.46 -31.63 0.70
N THR A 988 -22.33 -31.85 0.02
CA THR A 988 -21.01 -31.27 0.33
C THR A 988 -20.76 -29.91 -0.33
N SER A 989 -21.49 -29.55 -1.37
CA SER A 989 -21.45 -28.20 -1.95
C SER A 989 -22.78 -27.50 -1.70
N ILE A 990 -22.75 -26.39 -0.97
CA ILE A 990 -23.95 -25.68 -0.54
C ILE A 990 -23.94 -24.22 -1.01
N GLU A 991 -25.12 -23.70 -1.35
CA GLU A 991 -25.31 -22.27 -1.63
C GLU A 991 -26.35 -21.66 -0.69
N TYR A 992 -25.98 -20.61 0.02
CA TYR A 992 -26.85 -19.83 0.89
C TYR A 992 -27.09 -18.44 0.30
N LEU A 993 -28.34 -17.97 0.33
CA LEU A 993 -28.72 -16.65 -0.18
C LEU A 993 -28.93 -15.69 0.99
N LEU A 994 -28.26 -14.54 0.95
CA LEU A 994 -28.33 -13.53 2.00
C LEU A 994 -28.74 -12.19 1.40
N ARG A 995 -29.70 -11.49 2.03
CA ARG A 995 -30.12 -10.16 1.57
C ARG A 995 -29.06 -9.13 1.98
N LYS A 996 -28.64 -8.27 1.05
CA LYS A 996 -27.63 -7.22 1.35
C LYS A 996 -28.07 -6.23 2.43
N GLN A 997 -29.39 -6.02 2.59
CA GLN A 997 -29.96 -5.08 3.55
C GLN A 997 -29.92 -5.60 5.01
N ASP A 998 -29.70 -6.91 5.23
CA ASP A 998 -29.63 -7.51 6.57
C ASP A 998 -28.20 -7.45 7.14
N THR A 999 -27.78 -6.26 7.58
CA THR A 999 -26.43 -6.02 8.12
C THR A 999 -26.12 -6.84 9.37
N PHE A 1000 -27.12 -7.08 10.24
CA PHE A 1000 -26.93 -7.83 11.47
C PHE A 1000 -26.84 -9.34 11.22
N GLY A 1001 -27.71 -9.90 10.37
CA GLY A 1001 -27.62 -11.30 9.94
C GLY A 1001 -26.32 -11.59 9.21
N SER A 1002 -25.88 -10.67 8.35
CA SER A 1002 -24.59 -10.77 7.63
C SER A 1002 -23.40 -10.87 8.59
N ALA A 1003 -23.34 -9.99 9.59
CA ALA A 1003 -22.24 -9.99 10.57
C ALA A 1003 -22.14 -11.30 11.36
N LYS A 1004 -23.27 -11.88 11.76
CA LYS A 1004 -23.31 -13.20 12.43
C LYS A 1004 -22.82 -14.31 11.51
N LEU A 1005 -23.29 -14.31 10.27
CA LEU A 1005 -23.00 -15.34 9.31
C LEU A 1005 -21.51 -15.36 8.94
N PHE A 1006 -20.90 -14.20 8.65
CA PHE A 1006 -19.47 -14.13 8.33
C PHE A 1006 -18.58 -14.51 9.51
N LEU A 1007 -18.99 -14.20 10.75
CA LEU A 1007 -18.29 -14.65 11.95
C LEU A 1007 -18.31 -16.18 12.08
N VAL A 1008 -19.46 -16.82 11.84
CA VAL A 1008 -19.59 -18.28 11.88
C VAL A 1008 -18.83 -18.93 10.74
N LEU A 1009 -18.94 -18.41 9.51
CA LEU A 1009 -18.20 -18.90 8.35
C LEU A 1009 -16.68 -18.84 8.57
N GLY A 1010 -16.17 -17.74 9.14
CA GLY A 1010 -14.75 -17.61 9.49
C GLY A 1010 -14.29 -18.62 10.54
N LEU A 1011 -15.13 -18.93 11.53
CA LEU A 1011 -14.83 -19.96 12.54
C LEU A 1011 -14.86 -21.37 11.93
N LEU A 1012 -15.82 -21.68 11.07
CA LEU A 1012 -15.91 -22.98 10.39
C LEU A 1012 -14.72 -23.20 9.45
N GLU A 1013 -14.26 -22.16 8.77
CA GLU A 1013 -13.05 -22.18 7.94
C GLU A 1013 -11.78 -22.30 8.79
N MET A 1014 -11.72 -21.63 9.94
CA MET A 1014 -10.62 -21.81 10.92
C MET A 1014 -10.53 -23.25 11.44
N PHE A 1015 -11.66 -23.93 11.61
CA PHE A 1015 -11.71 -25.36 11.96
C PHE A 1015 -11.42 -26.29 10.76
N GLU A 1016 -11.09 -25.73 9.59
CA GLU A 1016 -10.86 -26.46 8.34
C GLU A 1016 -12.08 -27.30 7.90
N LEU A 1017 -13.30 -26.92 8.31
CA LEU A 1017 -14.52 -27.67 8.03
C LEU A 1017 -15.18 -27.28 6.70
N LEU A 1018 -14.94 -26.05 6.23
CA LEU A 1018 -15.44 -25.57 4.95
C LEU A 1018 -14.52 -24.52 4.34
N VAL A 1019 -14.67 -24.29 3.04
CA VAL A 1019 -14.18 -23.11 2.34
C VAL A 1019 -15.38 -22.40 1.73
N TYR A 1020 -15.48 -21.08 1.90
CA TYR A 1020 -16.60 -20.30 1.36
C TYR A 1020 -16.14 -19.15 0.47
N GLU A 1021 -17.02 -18.81 -0.48
CA GLU A 1021 -16.90 -17.72 -1.43
C GLU A 1021 -18.17 -16.85 -1.36
N VAL A 1022 -18.02 -15.53 -1.51
CA VAL A 1022 -19.14 -14.58 -1.54
C VAL A 1022 -19.26 -13.99 -2.94
N LYS A 1023 -20.44 -14.12 -3.56
CA LYS A 1023 -20.75 -13.55 -4.89
C LYS A 1023 -21.83 -12.49 -4.79
N GLY A 1024 -21.68 -11.44 -5.59
CA GLY A 1024 -22.51 -10.23 -5.53
C GLY A 1024 -22.07 -9.34 -4.38
N GLY A 1025 -22.05 -8.02 -4.55
CA GLY A 1025 -21.60 -7.07 -3.52
C GLY A 1025 -21.49 -5.65 -4.05
N ASP A 1026 -21.62 -4.65 -3.18
CA ASP A 1026 -21.47 -3.22 -3.51
C ASP A 1026 -20.00 -2.77 -3.40
N HIS A 1027 -19.13 -3.65 -2.89
CA HIS A 1027 -17.76 -3.34 -2.51
C HIS A 1027 -16.78 -3.59 -3.68
N PRO A 1028 -15.69 -2.80 -3.75
CA PRO A 1028 -14.54 -3.07 -4.60
C PRO A 1028 -14.08 -4.52 -4.49
N GLN A 1029 -13.82 -5.18 -5.62
CA GLN A 1029 -13.13 -6.47 -5.63
C GLN A 1029 -11.64 -6.24 -5.87
N ILE A 1030 -10.83 -7.00 -5.17
CA ILE A 1030 -9.40 -7.04 -5.45
C ILE A 1030 -9.20 -8.11 -6.51
N TYR A 1031 -8.67 -7.70 -7.65
CA TYR A 1031 -8.21 -8.63 -8.66
C TYR A 1031 -6.89 -9.22 -8.20
N ILE A 1032 -6.84 -10.53 -8.08
CA ILE A 1032 -5.65 -11.28 -7.70
C ILE A 1032 -5.24 -12.18 -8.85
N ARG A 1033 -3.96 -12.17 -9.18
CA ARG A 1033 -3.35 -13.16 -10.04
C ARG A 1033 -2.44 -14.06 -9.22
N VAL A 1034 -2.65 -15.36 -9.33
CA VAL A 1034 -1.77 -16.37 -8.71
C VAL A 1034 -0.70 -16.76 -9.73
N GLY A 1035 0.52 -16.31 -9.49
CA GLY A 1035 1.68 -16.56 -10.34
C GLY A 1035 2.33 -17.92 -10.08
N SER A 1036 2.33 -18.39 -8.82
CA SER A 1036 2.95 -19.66 -8.43
C SER A 1036 2.27 -20.27 -7.20
N GLU A 1037 1.65 -21.45 -7.36
CA GLU A 1037 1.10 -22.26 -6.26
C GLU A 1037 2.20 -22.79 -5.33
N TYR A 1038 3.29 -23.30 -5.92
CA TYR A 1038 4.41 -23.93 -5.20
C TYR A 1038 5.00 -23.01 -4.12
N GLN A 1039 5.29 -21.76 -4.45
CA GLN A 1039 5.83 -20.79 -3.48
C GLN A 1039 4.86 -20.50 -2.33
N ILE A 1040 3.55 -20.48 -2.59
CA ILE A 1040 2.55 -20.32 -1.53
C ILE A 1040 2.53 -21.57 -0.64
N GLU A 1041 2.50 -22.76 -1.24
CA GLU A 1041 2.52 -24.04 -0.53
C GLU A 1041 3.78 -24.22 0.33
N LYS A 1042 4.95 -23.81 -0.18
CA LYS A 1042 6.23 -23.85 0.56
C LYS A 1042 6.14 -23.01 1.84
N VAL A 1043 5.54 -21.83 1.78
CA VAL A 1043 5.29 -20.99 2.97
C VAL A 1043 4.29 -21.65 3.92
N LEU A 1044 3.24 -22.28 3.40
CA LEU A 1044 2.24 -22.95 4.23
C LEU A 1044 2.77 -24.22 4.91
N GLN A 1045 3.72 -24.92 4.28
CA GLN A 1045 4.42 -26.08 4.84
C GLN A 1045 5.45 -25.70 5.90
N ASN A 1046 6.14 -24.56 5.74
CA ASN A 1046 7.04 -24.00 6.74
C ASN A 1046 6.72 -22.54 7.10
N PRO A 1047 5.62 -22.27 7.84
CA PRO A 1047 5.21 -20.91 8.20
C PRO A 1047 6.22 -20.17 9.09
N GLU A 1048 6.97 -20.92 9.91
CA GLU A 1048 7.98 -20.34 10.80
C GLU A 1048 9.15 -19.78 9.98
N GLY A 1049 9.58 -20.49 8.93
CA GLY A 1049 10.60 -20.02 7.98
C GLY A 1049 10.20 -18.84 7.10
N TYR A 1050 8.91 -18.49 7.01
CA TYR A 1050 8.49 -17.33 6.22
C TYR A 1050 8.97 -16.03 6.86
N ASN A 1051 9.81 -15.28 6.15
CA ASN A 1051 10.29 -13.97 6.56
C ASN A 1051 9.88 -12.93 5.52
N ASN A 1052 9.34 -11.81 5.99
CA ASN A 1052 8.92 -10.71 5.14
C ASN A 1052 9.66 -9.45 5.58
N SER A 1053 10.59 -8.98 4.74
CA SER A 1053 11.46 -7.84 5.05
C SER A 1053 10.68 -6.55 5.25
N ILE A 1054 9.57 -6.35 4.54
CA ILE A 1054 8.72 -5.17 4.67
C ILE A 1054 8.04 -5.17 6.03
N LEU A 1055 7.38 -6.28 6.40
CA LEU A 1055 6.76 -6.42 7.71
C LEU A 1055 7.78 -6.23 8.84
N LYS A 1056 8.98 -6.80 8.70
CA LYS A 1056 10.09 -6.61 9.64
C LYS A 1056 10.50 -5.14 9.72
N ASN A 1057 10.63 -4.45 8.59
CA ASN A 1057 10.97 -3.04 8.53
C ASN A 1057 9.90 -2.18 9.22
N VAL A 1058 8.60 -2.46 9.05
CA VAL A 1058 7.53 -1.75 9.77
C VAL A 1058 7.73 -1.85 11.30
N HIS A 1059 8.03 -3.05 11.80
CA HIS A 1059 8.30 -3.25 13.22
C HIS A 1059 9.60 -2.60 13.71
N ASP A 1060 10.68 -2.70 12.93
CA ASP A 1060 11.97 -2.09 13.24
C ASP A 1060 11.83 -0.56 13.31
N ARG A 1061 11.13 0.06 12.37
CA ARG A 1061 10.87 1.51 12.33
C ARG A 1061 10.04 2.00 13.50
N HIS A 1062 8.95 1.30 13.79
CA HIS A 1062 8.16 1.63 14.96
C HIS A 1062 9.01 1.58 16.23
N TYR A 1063 9.86 0.56 16.36
CA TYR A 1063 10.76 0.46 17.49
C TYR A 1063 11.78 1.60 17.54
N THR A 1064 12.43 1.91 16.41
CA THR A 1064 13.34 3.06 16.27
C THR A 1064 12.65 4.36 16.68
N SER A 1065 11.45 4.63 16.16
CA SER A 1065 10.70 5.82 16.53
C SER A 1065 10.31 5.84 18.01
N VAL A 1066 9.98 4.71 18.63
CA VAL A 1066 9.66 4.65 20.07
C VAL A 1066 10.90 4.94 20.92
N GLU A 1067 12.05 4.37 20.57
CA GLU A 1067 13.30 4.66 21.28
C GLU A 1067 13.75 6.12 21.06
N MET A 1068 13.53 6.69 19.88
CA MET A 1068 13.80 8.10 19.62
C MET A 1068 12.87 9.02 20.43
N LEU A 1069 11.57 8.73 20.50
CA LEU A 1069 10.64 9.46 21.37
C LEU A 1069 11.04 9.33 22.85
N ARG A 1070 11.49 8.15 23.28
CA ARG A 1070 11.97 7.93 24.65
C ARG A 1070 13.19 8.80 24.95
N TYR A 1071 14.16 8.81 24.04
CA TYR A 1071 15.33 9.68 24.14
C TYR A 1071 14.95 11.15 24.24
N LEU A 1072 14.02 11.63 23.41
CA LEU A 1072 13.55 13.01 23.45
C LEU A 1072 12.79 13.37 24.74
N PHE A 1073 11.99 12.45 25.28
CA PHE A 1073 11.09 12.76 26.40
C PHE A 1073 11.67 12.48 27.79
N GLU A 1074 12.64 11.57 27.92
CA GLU A 1074 13.25 11.24 29.22
C GLU A 1074 14.41 12.16 29.60
N SER A 1075 15.06 12.79 28.62
CA SER A 1075 16.35 13.47 28.84
C SER A 1075 16.24 14.89 29.42
N GLY A 1076 15.05 15.49 29.41
CA GLY A 1076 14.84 16.85 29.93
C GLY A 1076 15.59 17.93 29.13
N PHE A 1077 15.66 17.77 27.81
CA PHE A 1077 16.36 18.68 26.90
C PHE A 1077 15.79 20.10 26.92
N THR A 1078 16.66 21.08 26.63
CA THR A 1078 16.21 22.44 26.28
C THR A 1078 15.48 22.43 24.93
N SER A 1079 14.74 23.49 24.62
CA SER A 1079 14.04 23.62 23.32
C SER A 1079 15.03 23.53 22.14
N ASP A 1080 16.20 24.15 22.26
CA ASP A 1080 17.24 24.13 21.20
C ASP A 1080 17.83 22.73 21.01
N ASP A 1081 18.13 22.03 22.11
CA ASP A 1081 18.63 20.65 22.07
C ASP A 1081 17.59 19.72 21.43
N PHE A 1082 16.31 19.86 21.82
CA PHE A 1082 15.21 19.11 21.23
C PHE A 1082 15.16 19.30 19.71
N TRP A 1083 15.17 20.55 19.24
CA TRP A 1083 15.14 20.85 17.81
C TRP A 1083 16.41 20.39 17.08
N ASN A 1084 17.58 20.42 17.72
CA ASN A 1084 18.84 19.87 17.17
C ASN A 1084 18.74 18.35 16.94
N HIS A 1085 18.18 17.61 17.88
CA HIS A 1085 17.97 16.17 17.74
C HIS A 1085 16.91 15.83 16.70
N ILE A 1086 15.83 16.63 16.61
CA ILE A 1086 14.83 16.49 15.54
C ILE A 1086 15.47 16.74 14.17
N GLU A 1087 16.27 17.79 14.00
CA GLU A 1087 16.95 18.07 12.74
C GLU A 1087 17.88 16.92 12.33
N ASN A 1088 18.69 16.40 13.24
CA ASN A 1088 19.56 15.23 12.98
C ASN A 1088 18.73 14.03 12.51
N TYR A 1089 17.65 13.71 13.24
CA TYR A 1089 16.78 12.58 12.90
C TYR A 1089 16.16 12.73 11.51
N PHE A 1090 15.71 13.93 11.14
CA PHE A 1090 15.14 14.19 9.81
C PHE A 1090 16.20 14.19 8.69
N LEU A 1091 17.48 14.36 9.01
CA LEU A 1091 18.62 14.21 8.10
C LEU A 1091 19.23 12.80 8.14
N GLY A 1092 18.56 11.85 8.77
CA GLY A 1092 18.90 10.42 8.76
C GLY A 1092 19.82 9.97 9.90
N ASP A 1093 20.20 10.88 10.80
CA ASP A 1093 21.16 10.63 11.87
C ASP A 1093 20.45 10.30 13.20
N LEU A 1094 20.76 9.13 13.76
CA LEU A 1094 20.25 8.70 15.07
C LEU A 1094 21.30 8.91 16.18
N PRO A 1095 20.89 9.29 17.40
CA PRO A 1095 21.79 9.33 18.54
C PRO A 1095 22.40 7.95 18.84
N GLU A 1096 23.67 7.91 19.27
CA GLU A 1096 24.39 6.66 19.58
C GLU A 1096 23.61 5.78 20.58
N GLU A 1097 23.04 6.37 21.63
CA GLU A 1097 22.23 5.67 22.64
C GLU A 1097 21.01 4.96 22.03
N VAL A 1098 20.38 5.58 21.03
CA VAL A 1098 19.24 5.00 20.31
C VAL A 1098 19.72 3.85 19.43
N VAL A 1099 20.86 4.04 18.73
CA VAL A 1099 21.49 3.01 17.89
C VAL A 1099 21.89 1.78 18.72
N GLU A 1100 22.48 1.98 19.90
CA GLU A 1100 22.85 0.89 20.81
C GLU A 1100 21.63 0.08 21.26
N LYS A 1101 20.53 0.74 21.66
CA LYS A 1101 19.28 0.04 22.02
C LYS A 1101 18.70 -0.75 20.85
N ILE A 1102 18.73 -0.19 19.65
CA ILE A 1102 18.30 -0.88 18.42
C ILE A 1102 19.15 -2.12 18.16
N ASN A 1103 20.47 -2.02 18.29
CA ASN A 1103 21.39 -3.14 18.06
C ASN A 1103 21.24 -4.23 19.13
N ASN A 1104 21.11 -3.87 20.41
CA ASN A 1104 20.89 -4.82 21.51
C ASN A 1104 19.61 -5.64 21.34
N LYS A 1105 18.54 -5.04 20.81
CA LYS A 1105 17.32 -5.77 20.46
C LYS A 1105 17.51 -6.73 19.29
N LYS A 1106 18.33 -6.36 18.29
CA LYS A 1106 18.63 -7.25 17.16
C LYS A 1106 19.39 -8.50 17.59
N HIS A 1107 20.30 -8.39 18.56
CA HIS A 1107 21.02 -9.52 19.13
C HIS A 1107 20.14 -10.49 19.94
N THR A 1108 19.08 -10.01 20.58
CA THR A 1108 18.14 -10.86 21.32
C THR A 1108 17.17 -11.62 20.41
N LEU A 1109 16.83 -11.07 19.25
CA LEU A 1109 15.94 -11.70 18.25
C LEU A 1109 16.65 -12.69 17.31
N THR A 1110 17.97 -12.62 17.16
CA THR A 1110 18.75 -13.63 16.40
C THR A 1110 18.97 -14.94 17.16
N ASN A 1111 18.63 -14.99 18.45
CA ASN A 1111 18.71 -16.18 19.30
C ASN A 1111 17.36 -16.92 19.46
N PHE A 1112 16.35 -16.57 18.66
CA PHE A 1112 15.02 -17.22 18.64
C PHE A 1112 14.67 -17.78 17.26
#